data_AF-A0A3Q3GZ67-F1
#
_entry.id   AF-A0A3Q3GZ67-F1
#
_cell.length_a   1.000
_cell.length_b   1.000
_cell.length_c   1.000
_cell.angle_alpha   90.00
_cell.angle_beta   90.00
_cell.angle_gamma   90.00
#
_symmetry.space_group_name_H-M   'P 1'
#
loop_
_entity.id
_entity.type
_entity.pdbx_description
1 polymer ?
#
loop_
_entity_poly.entity_id
_entity_poly.type
_entity_poly.pdbx_seq_one_letter_code
_entity_poly.pdbx_strand_id
1 'polypeptide(L)'
;MDKVWLVEFRNVGCTYFPQSRVDCHYTISQQHSWSSSDWIGLFKVGWTSAKDYETFVWALAPADYEEGTDVNCCVQFQASYLPKPSSQEYEFVYVDGKGEVCSRSSTFTFCAPKPLEDLVTLEEASHGEDEGTDMLLVVPRAELLQSRLQECLQERAKLLHEQEVAKRQKEEEREEYKRAKEAWDRQRRGLERDVTRLKEELTQSREKIEEIERKQKEEQTLGESLAQEKTALMNAKEASEARIRELEEDIRTLTQRAVERETEFERIKERAKRAVALRKEEESERKILKTKLEQTEAELRSLAKEFQSLRNSLAQRDTSVLQLQNSITTLTQKLTTAHRKEAESEASLKEMRSLRERLHMSERTAEGLKRDLSVMVAQRDHGQAEQHQAQLQAARLAIQLADVSMTLRKDSAHWEEERENLQRSAEMDHKRLEKLNAEIQRMEEKLQEERMERVKQEVELGREKDCNRVQLSETRRELQELKASLRVAQKEKELLQAEKRELMEYICQLEQKIGTVTTARWDAAPIASTGGPDPAVSDSEDESPEVLQILHSPRTLGHYSLCEQGQPDSLLLSTPPPSPRDMDRSAVVINQPAPLSLPHQAAANTLAHSSDSEEESDPVQCGRKSSGEEMALLLPEYKDTVLSDLADTSLW
;
A
#
# COMPACT_ATOMS: atom_id res chain seq x y z
N MET A 1 14.53 57.66 22.92
CA MET A 1 14.05 57.01 24.16
C MET A 1 12.62 57.46 24.30
N ASP A 2 11.73 56.69 23.70
CA ASP A 2 10.49 57.28 23.21
C ASP A 2 9.40 56.95 24.21
N LYS A 3 8.55 57.95 24.51
CA LYS A 3 7.52 57.79 25.55
C LYS A 3 6.54 56.73 25.07
N VAL A 4 6.54 55.56 25.72
CA VAL A 4 5.53 54.53 25.53
C VAL A 4 4.18 55.15 25.91
N TRP A 5 3.32 55.34 24.93
CA TRP A 5 1.97 55.85 25.11
C TRP A 5 1.01 54.67 25.20
N LEU A 6 0.13 54.70 26.20
CA LEU A 6 -0.90 53.69 26.41
C LEU A 6 -2.17 54.01 25.60
N VAL A 7 -2.50 55.31 25.54
CA VAL A 7 -3.58 55.88 24.73
C VAL A 7 -3.08 57.21 24.16
N GLU A 8 -3.45 57.54 22.92
CA GLU A 8 -3.16 58.84 22.31
C GLU A 8 -4.43 59.48 21.72
N PHE A 9 -4.77 60.69 22.16
CA PHE A 9 -5.93 61.42 21.62
C PHE A 9 -5.64 61.96 20.21
N ARG A 10 -6.59 61.77 19.29
CA ARG A 10 -6.49 62.15 17.87
C ARG A 10 -7.43 63.32 17.56
N ASN A 11 -7.06 64.16 16.60
CA ASN A 11 -7.89 65.23 16.04
C ASN A 11 -8.51 66.18 17.09
N VAL A 12 -7.78 66.44 18.19
CA VAL A 12 -8.24 67.34 19.25
C VAL A 12 -8.13 68.79 18.77
N GLY A 13 -9.28 69.41 18.53
CA GLY A 13 -9.36 70.79 18.06
C GLY A 13 -9.11 71.80 19.17
N CYS A 14 -8.45 72.91 18.86
CA CYS A 14 -8.14 73.98 19.83
C CYS A 14 -9.41 74.66 20.42
N THR A 15 -10.56 74.46 19.80
CA THR A 15 -11.84 75.06 20.19
C THR A 15 -13.00 74.15 19.78
N TYR A 16 -13.96 73.96 20.70
CA TYR A 16 -15.20 73.22 20.44
C TYR A 16 -16.43 74.09 20.69
N PHE A 17 -17.53 73.78 20.00
CA PHE A 17 -18.79 74.51 20.13
C PHE A 17 -19.64 73.90 21.27
N PRO A 18 -19.93 74.65 22.37
CA PRO A 18 -20.62 74.09 23.54
C PRO A 18 -22.10 73.75 23.32
N GLN A 19 -22.66 74.11 22.17
CA GLN A 19 -24.02 73.72 21.76
C GLN A 19 -24.04 72.51 20.81
N SER A 20 -22.86 72.00 20.41
CA SER A 20 -22.72 70.77 19.62
C SER A 20 -22.33 69.61 20.53
N ARG A 21 -22.58 68.37 20.09
CA ARG A 21 -21.83 67.22 20.61
C ARG A 21 -20.33 67.40 20.28
N VAL A 22 -19.47 66.77 21.08
CA VAL A 22 -18.03 66.67 20.78
C VAL A 22 -17.66 65.21 20.62
N ASP A 23 -17.20 64.87 19.41
CA ASP A 23 -16.72 63.54 19.05
C ASP A 23 -15.22 63.47 19.43
N CYS A 24 -14.89 62.68 20.46
CA CYS A 24 -13.55 62.54 21.03
C CYS A 24 -12.89 61.28 20.46
N HIS A 25 -11.85 61.44 19.65
CA HIS A 25 -11.12 60.34 19.01
C HIS A 25 -9.84 60.00 19.77
N TYR A 26 -9.52 58.71 19.87
CA TYR A 26 -8.28 58.25 20.50
C TYR A 26 -7.82 56.91 19.91
N THR A 27 -6.52 56.63 19.98
CA THR A 27 -5.93 55.33 19.64
C THR A 27 -5.51 54.65 20.94
N ILE A 28 -5.95 53.41 21.16
CA ILE A 28 -5.41 52.51 22.19
C ILE A 28 -4.19 51.80 21.59
N SER A 29 -3.08 51.72 22.32
CA SER A 29 -1.85 51.06 21.81
C SER A 29 -1.80 49.58 22.11
N GLN A 30 -0.95 48.84 21.37
CA GLN A 30 -0.63 47.42 21.66
C GLN A 30 -0.13 47.17 23.09
N GLN A 31 0.27 48.20 23.84
CA GLN A 31 0.77 48.09 25.21
C GLN A 31 -0.31 48.34 26.29
N HIS A 32 -1.57 48.55 25.90
CA HIS A 32 -2.67 48.79 26.83
C HIS A 32 -3.90 47.92 26.51
N SER A 33 -4.31 47.05 27.44
CA SER A 33 -5.59 46.35 27.36
C SER A 33 -6.74 47.23 27.87
N TRP A 34 -7.75 47.40 27.02
CA TRP A 34 -8.99 48.10 27.34
C TRP A 34 -9.85 47.30 28.34
N SER A 35 -10.47 47.99 29.29
CA SER A 35 -11.56 47.45 30.12
C SER A 35 -12.87 48.21 29.91
N SER A 36 -13.99 47.49 30.01
CA SER A 36 -15.35 48.08 30.12
C SER A 36 -15.57 49.02 31.32
N SER A 37 -14.59 49.11 32.23
CA SER A 37 -14.56 50.05 33.35
C SER A 37 -13.60 51.23 33.13
N ASP A 38 -12.95 51.34 31.98
CA ASP A 38 -12.13 52.50 31.59
C ASP A 38 -13.04 53.66 31.15
N TRP A 39 -12.59 54.90 31.34
CA TRP A 39 -13.37 56.07 31.02
C TRP A 39 -12.52 57.28 30.61
N ILE A 40 -13.13 58.17 29.83
CA ILE A 40 -12.53 59.43 29.41
C ILE A 40 -13.29 60.55 30.09
N GLY A 41 -12.58 61.31 30.93
CA GLY A 41 -13.10 62.52 31.56
C GLY A 41 -12.74 63.76 30.77
N LEU A 42 -13.66 64.73 30.78
CA LEU A 42 -13.36 66.12 30.46
C LEU A 42 -12.96 66.82 31.76
N PHE A 43 -11.72 67.27 31.85
CA PHE A 43 -11.18 67.93 33.03
C PHE A 43 -10.86 69.40 32.74
N LYS A 44 -11.10 70.25 33.73
CA LYS A 44 -10.65 71.64 33.74
C LYS A 44 -9.15 71.69 34.03
N VAL A 45 -8.37 72.36 33.18
CA VAL A 45 -6.90 72.45 33.34
C VAL A 45 -6.55 73.05 34.71
N GLY A 46 -5.67 72.35 35.43
CA GLY A 46 -5.32 72.64 36.83
C GLY A 46 -5.94 71.70 37.88
N TRP A 47 -6.64 70.65 37.46
CA TRP A 47 -7.14 69.58 38.32
C TRP A 47 -6.02 68.82 39.08
N THR A 48 -6.39 68.20 40.20
CA THR A 48 -5.47 67.55 41.16
C THR A 48 -5.80 66.08 41.47
N SER A 49 -7.05 65.67 41.27
CA SER A 49 -7.53 64.31 41.46
C SER A 49 -8.34 63.84 40.26
N ALA A 50 -8.36 62.54 39.99
CA ALA A 50 -9.26 61.94 39.01
C ALA A 50 -10.76 62.11 39.37
N LYS A 51 -11.09 62.68 40.54
CA LYS A 51 -12.45 63.06 40.95
C LYS A 51 -12.85 64.48 40.51
N ASP A 52 -11.91 65.26 39.99
CA ASP A 52 -12.10 66.67 39.61
C ASP A 52 -12.63 66.83 38.16
N TYR A 53 -13.37 65.84 37.64
CA TYR A 53 -13.92 65.89 36.29
C TYR A 53 -15.16 66.79 36.19
N GLU A 54 -15.35 67.45 35.05
CA GLU A 54 -16.58 68.21 34.75
C GLU A 54 -17.67 67.28 34.21
N THR A 55 -17.30 66.35 33.33
CA THR A 55 -18.16 65.28 32.80
C THR A 55 -17.31 64.09 32.34
N PHE A 56 -17.90 62.91 32.17
CA PHE A 56 -17.20 61.71 31.73
C PHE A 56 -18.05 60.84 30.81
N VAL A 57 -17.38 59.98 30.03
CA VAL A 57 -17.99 58.90 29.25
C VAL A 57 -17.13 57.63 29.41
N TRP A 58 -17.76 56.46 29.43
CA TRP A 58 -17.02 55.19 29.39
C TRP A 58 -16.25 55.05 28.07
N ALA A 59 -15.03 54.53 28.13
CA ALA A 59 -14.23 54.28 26.94
C ALA A 59 -14.82 53.08 26.18
N LEU A 60 -14.94 53.20 24.86
CA LEU A 60 -15.51 52.16 23.99
C LEU A 60 -14.42 51.64 23.05
N ALA A 61 -14.23 50.32 23.04
CA ALA A 61 -13.49 49.63 21.99
C ALA A 61 -14.46 49.12 20.90
N PRO A 62 -14.01 48.96 19.63
CA PRO A 62 -14.74 48.23 18.60
C PRO A 62 -15.09 46.79 19.01
N ALA A 63 -16.11 46.21 18.38
CA ALA A 63 -16.59 44.85 18.68
C ALA A 63 -15.61 43.74 18.24
N ASP A 64 -14.60 44.10 17.47
CA ASP A 64 -13.51 43.29 16.91
C ASP A 64 -12.14 43.63 17.54
N TYR A 65 -12.13 44.19 18.77
CA TYR A 65 -10.91 44.47 19.53
C TYR A 65 -10.18 43.18 19.97
N GLU A 66 -8.94 43.02 19.49
CA GLU A 66 -8.01 41.95 19.90
C GLU A 66 -6.87 42.55 20.75
N GLU A 67 -6.55 41.92 21.89
CA GLU A 67 -5.53 42.41 22.81
C GLU A 67 -4.13 42.42 22.15
N GLY A 68 -3.43 43.55 22.23
CA GLY A 68 -2.14 43.75 21.56
C GLY A 68 -2.21 44.34 20.14
N THR A 69 -3.36 44.89 19.73
CA THR A 69 -3.50 45.65 18.47
C THR A 69 -3.66 47.16 18.70
N ASP A 70 -3.22 47.99 17.75
CA ASP A 70 -3.44 49.45 17.80
C ASP A 70 -4.82 49.79 17.25
N VAL A 71 -5.74 50.27 18.09
CA VAL A 71 -7.16 50.40 17.73
C VAL A 71 -7.68 51.82 17.90
N ASN A 72 -8.24 52.37 16.82
CA ASN A 72 -8.84 53.70 16.79
C ASN A 72 -10.29 53.66 17.29
N CYS A 73 -10.58 54.48 18.29
CA CYS A 73 -11.83 54.53 19.04
C CYS A 73 -12.44 55.94 18.99
N CYS A 74 -13.73 56.05 19.29
CA CYS A 74 -14.43 57.32 19.36
C CYS A 74 -15.53 57.27 20.43
N VAL A 75 -15.62 58.31 21.26
CA VAL A 75 -16.70 58.50 22.25
C VAL A 75 -17.30 59.90 22.13
N GLN A 76 -18.60 60.03 22.42
CA GLN A 76 -19.35 61.27 22.16
C GLN A 76 -19.77 61.97 23.45
N PHE A 77 -19.24 63.17 23.69
CA PHE A 77 -19.70 64.04 24.77
C PHE A 77 -20.95 64.80 24.32
N GLN A 78 -22.06 64.62 25.04
CA GLN A 78 -23.34 65.26 24.74
C GLN A 78 -23.36 66.73 25.17
N ALA A 79 -23.89 67.60 24.31
CA ALA A 79 -23.88 69.06 24.50
C ALA A 79 -24.48 69.53 25.84
N SER A 80 -25.45 68.79 26.39
CA SER A 80 -26.09 69.07 27.69
C SER A 80 -25.14 69.00 28.89
N TYR A 81 -23.99 68.35 28.74
CA TYR A 81 -22.98 68.17 29.80
C TYR A 81 -21.65 68.84 29.48
N LEU A 82 -21.58 69.68 28.44
CA LEU A 82 -20.39 70.43 28.09
C LEU A 82 -20.29 71.76 28.87
N PRO A 83 -19.07 72.26 29.14
CA PRO A 83 -18.84 73.59 29.69
C PRO A 83 -19.53 74.69 28.91
N LYS A 84 -20.00 75.72 29.64
CA LYS A 84 -20.51 76.95 29.03
C LYS A 84 -19.36 77.73 28.35
N PRO A 85 -19.64 78.47 27.26
CA PRO A 85 -18.60 79.18 26.53
C PRO A 85 -17.83 80.14 27.45
N SER A 86 -16.52 79.99 27.51
CA SER A 86 -15.65 80.66 28.47
C SER A 86 -14.19 80.55 28.05
N SER A 87 -13.35 81.46 28.57
CA SER A 87 -11.89 81.41 28.40
C SER A 87 -11.21 80.37 29.31
N GLN A 88 -11.93 79.32 29.71
CA GLN A 88 -11.39 78.23 30.50
C GLN A 88 -10.86 77.15 29.57
N GLU A 89 -9.61 76.76 29.77
CA GLU A 89 -9.03 75.60 29.10
C GLU A 89 -9.46 74.30 29.79
N TYR A 90 -9.75 73.30 28.95
CA TYR A 90 -10.12 71.94 29.28
C TYR A 90 -9.22 70.95 28.52
N GLU A 91 -9.15 69.72 29.00
CA GLU A 91 -8.44 68.61 28.36
C GLU A 91 -9.25 67.30 28.52
N PHE A 92 -9.07 66.37 27.58
CA PHE A 92 -9.52 64.99 27.76
C PHE A 92 -8.46 64.18 28.50
N VAL A 93 -8.90 63.33 29.41
CA VAL A 93 -8.03 62.47 30.24
C VAL A 93 -8.56 61.05 30.20
N TYR A 94 -7.72 60.09 29.82
CA TYR A 94 -8.07 58.66 29.86
C TYR A 94 -7.69 58.09 31.23
N VAL A 95 -8.62 57.41 31.88
CA VAL A 95 -8.46 56.78 33.19
C VAL A 95 -8.84 55.30 33.09
N ASP A 96 -7.95 54.42 33.53
CA ASP A 96 -8.21 52.97 33.50
C ASP A 96 -9.15 52.49 34.61
N GLY A 97 -9.57 51.24 34.52
CA GLY A 97 -10.39 50.56 35.53
C GLY A 97 -9.77 50.41 36.92
N LYS A 98 -8.49 50.78 37.11
CA LYS A 98 -7.82 50.86 38.42
C LYS A 98 -7.85 52.27 39.00
N GLY A 99 -8.18 53.28 38.17
CA GLY A 99 -8.16 54.70 38.51
C GLY A 99 -6.85 55.41 38.16
N GLU A 100 -5.97 54.80 37.37
CA GLU A 100 -4.71 55.40 36.93
C GLU A 100 -4.88 56.19 35.62
N VAL A 101 -4.13 57.28 35.48
CA VAL A 101 -4.25 58.21 34.34
C VAL A 101 -3.30 57.81 33.23
N CYS A 102 -3.85 57.23 32.15
CA CYS A 102 -3.06 56.67 31.05
C CYS A 102 -2.66 57.71 30.00
N SER A 103 -3.46 58.77 29.80
CA SER A 103 -3.22 59.79 28.78
C SER A 103 -3.96 61.10 29.04
N ARG A 104 -3.48 62.19 28.41
CA ARG A 104 -4.03 63.55 28.46
C ARG A 104 -3.92 64.18 27.07
N SER A 105 -4.94 64.92 26.63
CA SER A 105 -4.93 65.62 25.33
C SER A 105 -4.12 66.92 25.34
N SER A 106 -3.99 67.56 24.17
CA SER A 106 -3.79 69.01 24.10
C SER A 106 -4.96 69.75 24.77
N THR A 107 -4.71 70.96 25.26
CA THR A 107 -5.76 71.80 25.86
C THR A 107 -6.60 72.50 24.79
N PHE A 108 -7.86 72.77 25.12
CA PHE A 108 -8.82 73.42 24.23
C PHE A 108 -9.84 74.24 25.03
N THR A 109 -10.56 75.13 24.34
CA THR A 109 -11.61 75.98 24.95
C THR A 109 -12.99 75.74 24.33
N PHE A 110 -14.04 76.17 25.02
CA PHE A 110 -15.39 76.18 24.48
C PHE A 110 -15.79 77.61 24.09
N CYS A 111 -15.95 77.85 22.79
CA CYS A 111 -16.31 79.17 22.24
C CYS A 111 -17.38 79.04 21.14
N ALA A 112 -18.08 80.14 20.84
CA ALA A 112 -18.96 80.24 19.67
C ALA A 112 -18.17 80.73 18.44
N PRO A 113 -18.58 80.41 17.19
CA PRO A 113 -17.89 80.88 16.00
C PRO A 113 -18.18 82.37 15.78
N LYS A 114 -17.18 83.10 15.25
CA LYS A 114 -17.37 84.48 14.77
C LYS A 114 -17.97 84.45 13.36
N PRO A 115 -18.93 85.33 13.01
CA PRO A 115 -19.34 85.53 11.62
C PRO A 115 -18.14 85.92 10.75
N LEU A 116 -18.13 85.45 9.50
CA LEU A 116 -17.01 85.60 8.58
C LEU A 116 -17.40 86.49 7.39
N GLU A 117 -17.09 87.78 7.49
CA GLU A 117 -17.14 88.74 6.39
C GLU A 117 -15.72 89.19 6.09
N ASP A 118 -15.18 88.81 4.93
CA ASP A 118 -13.95 89.42 4.40
C ASP A 118 -13.86 89.26 2.86
N LEU A 119 -13.24 90.24 2.20
CA LEU A 119 -13.10 90.30 0.74
C LEU A 119 -11.63 90.15 0.36
N VAL A 120 -11.27 89.02 -0.26
CA VAL A 120 -9.88 88.70 -0.60
C VAL A 120 -9.45 89.41 -1.88
N THR A 121 -8.59 90.41 -1.75
CA THR A 121 -7.74 90.93 -2.83
C THR A 121 -6.53 90.03 -3.03
N LEU A 122 -6.16 89.75 -4.28
CA LEU A 122 -4.91 89.09 -4.66
C LEU A 122 -3.94 90.12 -5.22
N GLU A 123 -2.73 90.18 -4.67
CA GLU A 123 -1.59 90.91 -5.24
C GLU A 123 -0.77 89.93 -6.09
N GLU A 124 -0.68 90.15 -7.40
CA GLU A 124 0.21 89.36 -8.27
C GLU A 124 1.62 89.95 -8.28
N ALA A 125 2.50 89.42 -7.44
CA ALA A 125 3.90 89.83 -7.37
C ALA A 125 4.73 89.30 -8.57
N SER A 126 4.60 89.93 -9.74
CA SER A 126 5.48 89.66 -10.89
C SER A 126 6.75 90.52 -10.85
N HIS A 127 7.92 89.90 -10.72
CA HIS A 127 9.21 90.61 -10.77
C HIS A 127 9.49 91.22 -12.16
N GLY A 128 9.56 92.54 -12.23
CA GLY A 128 10.05 93.31 -13.39
C GLY A 128 10.17 94.79 -13.03
N GLU A 129 11.24 95.46 -13.47
CA GLU A 129 11.50 96.87 -13.13
C GLU A 129 10.77 97.84 -14.06
N ASP A 130 9.68 98.46 -13.59
CA ASP A 130 9.24 99.79 -14.08
C ASP A 130 8.39 100.51 -13.01
N GLU A 131 8.68 101.78 -12.73
CA GLU A 131 7.93 102.58 -11.73
C GLU A 131 6.70 103.25 -12.38
N GLY A 132 5.59 102.51 -12.52
CA GLY A 132 4.41 103.07 -13.19
C GLY A 132 3.10 102.31 -13.08
N THR A 133 2.36 102.52 -11.98
CA THR A 133 0.97 102.06 -11.74
C THR A 133 0.82 100.61 -11.27
N ASP A 134 0.72 100.42 -9.95
CA ASP A 134 0.03 99.25 -9.35
C ASP A 134 -1.46 99.32 -9.70
N MET A 135 -1.80 98.80 -10.89
CA MET A 135 -3.15 98.83 -11.41
C MET A 135 -3.91 97.59 -10.93
N LEU A 136 -4.56 97.69 -9.75
CA LEU A 136 -5.35 96.59 -9.18
C LEU A 136 -6.35 96.04 -10.21
N LEU A 137 -6.08 94.84 -10.73
CA LEU A 137 -6.99 94.12 -11.61
C LEU A 137 -8.11 93.52 -10.76
N VAL A 138 -9.19 94.28 -10.60
CA VAL A 138 -10.42 93.80 -9.94
C VAL A 138 -11.15 92.83 -10.86
N VAL A 139 -10.61 91.61 -10.99
CA VAL A 139 -11.28 90.48 -11.65
C VAL A 139 -12.59 90.22 -10.88
N PRO A 140 -13.76 90.23 -11.54
CA PRO A 140 -15.01 89.83 -10.90
C PRO A 140 -14.86 88.45 -10.28
N ARG A 141 -15.29 88.29 -9.01
CA ARG A 141 -15.13 87.02 -8.27
C ARG A 141 -15.72 85.81 -9.01
N ALA A 142 -16.73 86.03 -9.86
CA ALA A 142 -17.27 85.00 -10.75
C ALA A 142 -16.23 84.46 -11.75
N GLU A 143 -15.51 85.33 -12.47
CA GLU A 143 -14.50 84.95 -13.46
C GLU A 143 -13.31 84.23 -12.83
N LEU A 144 -12.82 84.72 -11.69
CA LEU A 144 -11.75 84.06 -10.93
C LEU A 144 -12.17 82.67 -10.43
N LEU A 145 -13.42 82.52 -9.97
CA LEU A 145 -13.97 81.22 -9.59
C LEU A 145 -14.21 80.30 -10.80
N GLN A 146 -14.58 80.85 -11.96
CA GLN A 146 -14.81 80.10 -13.19
C GLN A 146 -13.50 79.52 -13.75
N SER A 147 -12.44 80.34 -13.85
CA SER A 147 -11.11 79.88 -14.25
C SER A 147 -10.58 78.81 -13.30
N ARG A 148 -10.67 79.03 -11.99
CA ARG A 148 -10.24 78.06 -10.97
C ARG A 148 -11.08 76.77 -10.96
N LEU A 149 -12.38 76.86 -11.25
CA LEU A 149 -13.24 75.68 -11.45
C LEU A 149 -12.81 74.89 -12.68
N GLN A 150 -12.51 75.57 -13.80
CA GLN A 150 -12.02 74.93 -15.02
C GLN A 150 -10.66 74.25 -14.80
N GLU A 151 -9.75 74.86 -14.05
CA GLU A 151 -8.48 74.24 -13.62
C GLU A 151 -8.73 72.97 -12.79
N CYS A 152 -9.51 73.05 -11.71
CA CYS A 152 -9.83 71.89 -10.88
C CYS A 152 -10.56 70.77 -11.64
N LEU A 153 -11.35 71.09 -12.67
CA LEU A 153 -11.95 70.10 -13.57
C LEU A 153 -10.92 69.43 -14.48
N GLN A 154 -9.93 70.17 -15.00
CA GLN A 154 -8.81 69.61 -15.77
C GLN A 154 -7.87 68.76 -14.90
N GLU A 155 -7.56 69.21 -13.68
CA GLU A 155 -6.80 68.43 -12.69
C GLU A 155 -7.52 67.12 -12.36
N ARG A 156 -8.83 67.19 -12.07
CA ARG A 156 -9.67 66.01 -11.84
C ARG A 156 -9.67 65.05 -13.03
N ALA A 157 -9.69 65.56 -14.26
CA ALA A 157 -9.61 64.73 -15.46
C ALA A 157 -8.25 64.02 -15.60
N LYS A 158 -7.13 64.73 -15.34
CA LYS A 158 -5.78 64.14 -15.32
C LYS A 158 -5.65 63.07 -14.23
N LEU A 159 -6.03 63.38 -12.99
CA LEU A 159 -5.98 62.46 -11.86
C LEU A 159 -6.86 61.21 -12.05
N LEU A 160 -8.02 61.34 -12.71
CA LEU A 160 -8.85 60.18 -13.08
C LEU A 160 -8.18 59.31 -14.16
N HIS A 161 -7.52 59.92 -15.15
CA HIS A 161 -6.76 59.18 -16.15
C HIS A 161 -5.55 58.46 -15.55
N GLU A 162 -4.78 59.13 -14.69
CA GLU A 162 -3.64 58.56 -13.95
C GLU A 162 -4.09 57.43 -13.03
N GLN A 163 -5.20 57.60 -12.30
CA GLN A 163 -5.79 56.53 -11.47
C GLN A 163 -6.17 55.31 -12.33
N GLU A 164 -6.74 55.52 -13.52
CA GLU A 164 -7.15 54.45 -14.41
C GLU A 164 -5.97 53.70 -15.03
N VAL A 165 -4.90 54.41 -15.43
CA VAL A 165 -3.64 53.78 -15.86
C VAL A 165 -3.00 53.00 -14.71
N ALA A 166 -2.95 53.57 -13.50
CA ALA A 166 -2.38 52.90 -12.33
C ALA A 166 -3.21 51.70 -11.83
N LYS A 167 -4.52 51.65 -12.12
CA LYS A 167 -5.34 50.44 -11.92
C LYS A 167 -4.93 49.34 -12.89
N ARG A 168 -4.87 49.66 -14.19
CA ARG A 168 -4.54 48.69 -15.26
C ARG A 168 -3.14 48.10 -15.07
N GLN A 169 -2.15 48.92 -14.76
CA GLN A 169 -0.80 48.46 -14.42
C GLN A 169 -0.81 47.47 -13.24
N LYS A 170 -1.56 47.76 -12.17
CA LYS A 170 -1.70 46.84 -11.03
C LYS A 170 -2.46 45.57 -11.36
N GLU A 171 -3.33 45.57 -12.37
CA GLU A 171 -4.01 44.37 -12.86
C GLU A 171 -3.09 43.54 -13.76
N GLU A 172 -2.30 44.18 -14.63
CA GLU A 172 -1.25 43.56 -15.45
C GLU A 172 -0.19 42.89 -14.57
N GLU A 173 0.35 43.60 -13.57
CA GLU A 173 1.28 43.06 -12.56
C GLU A 173 0.69 41.85 -11.81
N ARG A 174 -0.60 41.89 -11.45
CA ARG A 174 -1.30 40.77 -10.81
C ARG A 174 -1.42 39.56 -11.72
N GLU A 175 -1.73 39.75 -13.00
CA GLU A 175 -1.80 38.66 -13.97
C GLU A 175 -0.42 38.09 -14.30
N GLU A 176 0.63 38.92 -14.40
CA GLU A 176 2.00 38.44 -14.53
C GLU A 176 2.44 37.65 -13.30
N TYR A 177 2.16 38.13 -12.09
CA TYR A 177 2.41 37.41 -10.86
C TYR A 177 1.68 36.06 -10.81
N LYS A 178 0.40 36.00 -11.24
CA LYS A 178 -0.34 34.73 -11.37
C LYS A 178 0.35 33.78 -12.35
N ARG A 179 0.66 34.23 -13.58
CA ARG A 179 1.33 33.41 -14.61
C ARG A 179 2.70 32.89 -14.14
N ALA A 180 3.48 33.74 -13.47
CA ALA A 180 4.77 33.38 -12.89
C ALA A 180 4.62 32.36 -11.76
N LYS A 181 3.66 32.56 -10.84
CA LYS A 181 3.35 31.60 -9.77
C LYS A 181 2.92 30.25 -10.35
N GLU A 182 2.03 30.23 -11.33
CA GLU A 182 1.64 28.99 -12.00
C GLU A 182 2.81 28.30 -12.71
N ALA A 183 3.73 29.06 -13.32
CA ALA A 183 4.92 28.51 -13.96
C ALA A 183 5.85 27.84 -12.93
N TRP A 184 6.07 28.50 -11.80
CA TRP A 184 6.78 27.92 -10.66
C TRP A 184 6.07 26.69 -10.07
N ASP A 185 4.75 26.72 -9.93
CA ASP A 185 3.95 25.59 -9.46
C ASP A 185 3.96 24.41 -10.46
N ARG A 186 3.98 24.70 -11.78
CA ARG A 186 4.17 23.69 -12.85
C ARG A 186 5.58 23.07 -12.78
N GLN A 187 6.61 23.88 -12.58
CA GLN A 187 8.00 23.40 -12.46
C GLN A 187 8.19 22.58 -11.17
N ARG A 188 7.63 23.02 -10.04
CA ARG A 188 7.66 22.28 -8.77
C ARG A 188 7.01 20.91 -8.92
N ARG A 189 5.81 20.84 -9.52
CA ARG A 189 5.15 19.56 -9.87
C ARG A 189 5.91 18.74 -10.92
N GLY A 190 6.81 19.33 -11.70
CA GLY A 190 7.78 18.60 -12.52
C GLY A 190 8.79 17.88 -11.63
N LEU A 191 9.56 18.66 -10.87
CA LEU A 191 10.60 18.15 -9.97
C LEU A 191 10.07 17.17 -8.91
N GLU A 192 8.85 17.37 -8.40
CA GLU A 192 8.19 16.43 -7.48
C GLU A 192 7.96 15.06 -8.14
N ARG A 193 7.50 15.01 -9.40
CA ARG A 193 7.33 13.75 -10.17
C ARG A 193 8.66 13.12 -10.58
N ASP A 194 9.69 13.93 -10.84
CA ASP A 194 11.04 13.42 -11.08
C ASP A 194 11.64 12.82 -9.79
N VAL A 195 11.41 13.44 -8.63
CA VAL A 195 11.85 12.95 -7.33
C VAL A 195 11.09 11.69 -6.89
N THR A 196 9.79 11.54 -7.18
CA THR A 196 9.09 10.27 -6.91
C THR A 196 9.59 9.17 -7.82
N ARG A 197 9.69 9.42 -9.14
CA ARG A 197 10.21 8.44 -10.10
C ARG A 197 11.64 7.98 -9.74
N LEU A 198 12.55 8.90 -9.41
CA LEU A 198 13.91 8.55 -9.00
C LEU A 198 13.96 7.76 -7.67
N LYS A 199 13.00 7.96 -6.76
CA LYS A 199 12.86 7.13 -5.55
C LYS A 199 12.36 5.73 -5.88
N GLU A 200 11.39 5.60 -6.78
CA GLU A 200 10.85 4.31 -7.26
C GLU A 200 11.91 3.52 -8.04
N GLU A 201 12.70 4.18 -8.90
CA GLU A 201 13.85 3.59 -9.58
C GLU A 201 14.92 3.11 -8.57
N LEU A 202 15.18 3.90 -7.52
CA LEU A 202 16.12 3.55 -6.46
C LEU A 202 15.63 2.35 -5.62
N THR A 203 14.36 2.31 -5.19
CA THR A 203 13.82 1.14 -4.45
C THR A 203 13.85 -0.12 -5.32
N GLN A 204 13.43 -0.04 -6.58
CA GLN A 204 13.53 -1.16 -7.51
C GLN A 204 14.97 -1.63 -7.75
N SER A 205 15.95 -0.72 -7.78
CA SER A 205 17.37 -1.10 -7.90
C SER A 205 17.87 -1.83 -6.64
N ARG A 206 17.41 -1.40 -5.47
CA ARG A 206 17.74 -2.00 -4.18
C ARG A 206 17.12 -3.39 -4.02
N GLU A 207 15.85 -3.54 -4.37
CA GLU A 207 15.14 -4.84 -4.38
C GLU A 207 15.86 -5.85 -5.29
N LYS A 208 16.31 -5.42 -6.47
CA LYS A 208 17.11 -6.26 -7.39
C LYS A 208 18.46 -6.66 -6.80
N ILE A 209 19.13 -5.77 -6.05
CA ILE A 209 20.38 -6.10 -5.34
C ILE A 209 20.11 -7.09 -4.21
N GLU A 210 19.09 -6.86 -3.38
CA GLU A 210 18.71 -7.76 -2.27
C GLU A 210 18.29 -9.15 -2.79
N GLU A 211 17.63 -9.23 -3.96
CA GLU A 211 17.30 -10.52 -4.58
C GLU A 211 18.51 -11.24 -5.19
N ILE A 212 19.47 -10.51 -5.76
CA ILE A 212 20.75 -11.07 -6.24
C ILE A 212 21.58 -11.57 -5.05
N GLU A 213 21.65 -10.81 -3.96
CA GLU A 213 22.30 -11.25 -2.72
C GLU A 213 21.65 -12.52 -2.14
N ARG A 214 20.31 -12.61 -2.16
CA ARG A 214 19.59 -13.82 -1.75
C ARG A 214 20.00 -15.03 -2.60
N LYS A 215 20.00 -14.88 -3.93
CA LYS A 215 20.42 -15.92 -4.88
C LYS A 215 21.88 -16.33 -4.67
N GLN A 216 22.78 -15.38 -4.42
CA GLN A 216 24.18 -15.65 -4.11
C GLN A 216 24.37 -16.40 -2.78
N LYS A 217 23.58 -16.07 -1.75
CA LYS A 217 23.59 -16.79 -0.46
C LYS A 217 23.07 -18.22 -0.62
N GLU A 218 22.00 -18.41 -1.39
CA GLU A 218 21.48 -19.73 -1.75
C GLU A 218 22.52 -20.56 -2.54
N GLU A 219 23.09 -19.99 -3.61
CA GLU A 219 24.16 -20.62 -4.41
C GLU A 219 25.40 -20.95 -3.56
N GLN A 220 25.80 -20.08 -2.63
CA GLN A 220 26.88 -20.36 -1.68
C GLN A 220 26.53 -21.54 -0.76
N THR A 221 25.35 -21.58 -0.15
CA THR A 221 24.96 -22.71 0.73
C THR A 221 24.87 -24.03 -0.05
N LEU A 222 24.40 -24.00 -1.29
CA LEU A 222 24.40 -25.16 -2.18
C LEU A 222 25.82 -25.60 -2.53
N GLY A 223 26.72 -24.65 -2.86
CA GLY A 223 28.14 -24.93 -3.11
C GLY A 223 28.87 -25.50 -1.89
N GLU A 224 28.58 -25.00 -0.68
CA GLU A 224 29.11 -25.53 0.58
C GLU A 224 28.59 -26.95 0.87
N SER A 225 27.30 -27.21 0.66
CA SER A 225 26.73 -28.56 0.82
C SER A 225 27.28 -29.55 -0.20
N LEU A 226 27.45 -29.15 -1.46
CA LEU A 226 28.05 -29.97 -2.52
C LEU A 226 29.54 -30.23 -2.27
N ALA A 227 30.26 -29.29 -1.66
CA ALA A 227 31.65 -29.49 -1.23
C ALA A 227 31.74 -30.48 -0.04
N GLN A 228 30.79 -30.43 0.89
CA GLN A 228 30.68 -31.40 1.99
C GLN A 228 30.34 -32.79 1.48
N GLU A 229 29.37 -32.92 0.57
CA GLU A 229 29.04 -34.21 -0.07
C GLU A 229 30.23 -34.77 -0.87
N LYS A 230 30.88 -33.94 -1.69
CA LYS A 230 32.07 -34.34 -2.46
C LYS A 230 33.22 -34.83 -1.56
N THR A 231 33.46 -34.16 -0.43
CA THR A 231 34.51 -34.59 0.51
C THR A 231 34.10 -35.86 1.27
N ALA A 232 32.83 -36.00 1.68
CA ALA A 232 32.33 -37.24 2.26
C ALA A 232 32.43 -38.43 1.28
N LEU A 233 32.10 -38.23 0.00
CA LEU A 233 32.18 -39.25 -1.05
C LEU A 233 33.64 -39.63 -1.35
N MET A 234 34.56 -38.66 -1.40
CA MET A 234 36.00 -38.93 -1.49
C MET A 234 36.51 -39.77 -0.30
N ASN A 235 36.15 -39.39 0.93
CA ASN A 235 36.53 -40.15 2.14
C ASN A 235 35.95 -41.58 2.13
N ALA A 236 34.70 -41.74 1.69
CA ALA A 236 34.06 -43.05 1.55
C ALA A 236 34.73 -43.90 0.46
N LYS A 237 35.13 -43.29 -0.67
CA LYS A 237 35.91 -43.95 -1.72
C LYS A 237 37.27 -44.41 -1.19
N GLU A 238 38.03 -43.55 -0.52
CA GLU A 238 39.33 -43.89 0.07
C GLU A 238 39.22 -45.01 1.12
N ALA A 239 38.18 -44.99 1.96
CA ALA A 239 37.88 -46.06 2.90
C ALA A 239 37.50 -47.38 2.20
N SER A 240 36.74 -47.33 1.11
CA SER A 240 36.41 -48.52 0.30
C SER A 240 37.64 -49.11 -0.37
N GLU A 241 38.55 -48.28 -0.91
CA GLU A 241 39.81 -48.72 -1.48
C GLU A 241 40.75 -49.30 -0.41
N ALA A 242 40.79 -48.72 0.79
CA ALA A 242 41.55 -49.28 1.91
C ALA A 242 41.05 -50.68 2.27
N ARG A 243 39.72 -50.85 2.41
CA ARG A 243 39.09 -52.15 2.68
C ARG A 243 39.31 -53.17 1.55
N ILE A 244 39.35 -52.74 0.29
CA ILE A 244 39.71 -53.61 -0.85
C ILE A 244 41.17 -54.05 -0.72
N ARG A 245 42.11 -53.13 -0.44
CA ARG A 245 43.53 -53.47 -0.23
C ARG A 245 43.75 -54.43 0.96
N GLU A 246 42.97 -54.30 2.03
CA GLU A 246 42.96 -55.24 3.16
C GLU A 246 42.45 -56.63 2.75
N LEU A 247 41.31 -56.70 2.04
CA LEU A 247 40.73 -57.97 1.57
C LEU A 247 41.62 -58.67 0.53
N GLU A 248 42.32 -57.91 -0.31
CA GLU A 248 43.35 -58.46 -1.20
C GLU A 248 44.52 -59.07 -0.42
N GLU A 249 44.97 -58.45 0.66
CA GLU A 249 46.04 -58.97 1.52
C GLU A 249 45.60 -60.23 2.28
N ASP A 250 44.36 -60.25 2.80
CA ASP A 250 43.76 -61.45 3.38
C ASP A 250 43.65 -62.58 2.35
N ILE A 251 43.23 -62.30 1.12
CA ILE A 251 43.21 -63.29 0.03
C ILE A 251 44.63 -63.77 -0.33
N ARG A 252 45.63 -62.87 -0.37
CA ARG A 252 47.05 -63.24 -0.57
C ARG A 252 47.53 -64.17 0.55
N THR A 253 47.32 -63.84 1.82
CA THR A 253 47.77 -64.68 2.95
C THR A 253 46.99 -66.00 3.06
N LEU A 254 45.68 -66.03 2.77
CA LEU A 254 44.89 -67.26 2.73
C LEU A 254 45.32 -68.17 1.58
N THR A 255 45.65 -67.61 0.41
CA THR A 255 46.17 -68.37 -0.74
C THR A 255 47.54 -68.96 -0.43
N GLN A 256 48.44 -68.17 0.18
CA GLN A 256 49.74 -68.65 0.65
C GLN A 256 49.60 -69.80 1.65
N ARG A 257 48.74 -69.65 2.67
CA ARG A 257 48.44 -70.72 3.65
C ARG A 257 47.81 -71.97 3.01
N ALA A 258 47.01 -71.80 1.94
CA ALA A 258 46.43 -72.92 1.20
C ALA A 258 47.52 -73.70 0.45
N VAL A 259 48.42 -73.01 -0.26
CA VAL A 259 49.58 -73.62 -0.93
C VAL A 259 50.50 -74.30 0.09
N GLU A 260 50.75 -73.69 1.23
CA GLU A 260 51.52 -74.30 2.32
C GLU A 260 50.91 -75.63 2.76
N ARG A 261 49.60 -75.66 3.08
CA ARG A 261 48.90 -76.90 3.45
C ARG A 261 48.86 -77.93 2.31
N GLU A 262 48.73 -77.52 1.05
CA GLU A 262 48.78 -78.44 -0.10
C GLU A 262 50.16 -79.12 -0.18
N THR A 263 51.25 -78.35 0.01
CA THR A 263 52.60 -78.93 0.06
C THR A 263 52.82 -79.81 1.30
N GLU A 264 52.20 -79.50 2.44
CA GLU A 264 52.22 -80.39 3.61
C GLU A 264 51.44 -81.67 3.38
N PHE A 265 50.29 -81.59 2.72
CA PHE A 265 49.47 -82.73 2.36
C PHE A 265 50.20 -83.66 1.40
N GLU A 266 50.87 -83.15 0.36
CA GLU A 266 51.73 -83.99 -0.49
C GLU A 266 52.92 -84.58 0.28
N ARG A 267 53.58 -83.82 1.18
CA ARG A 267 54.62 -84.40 2.07
C ARG A 267 54.05 -85.52 2.97
N ILE A 268 52.80 -85.44 3.42
CA ILE A 268 52.15 -86.48 4.23
C ILE A 268 51.75 -87.68 3.37
N LYS A 269 51.17 -87.45 2.20
CA LYS A 269 50.81 -88.44 1.17
C LYS A 269 52.03 -89.24 0.71
N GLU A 270 53.17 -88.59 0.52
CA GLU A 270 54.46 -89.23 0.26
C GLU A 270 54.97 -90.11 1.42
N ARG A 271 54.88 -89.64 2.68
CA ARG A 271 55.18 -90.46 3.86
C ARG A 271 54.23 -91.67 3.95
N ALA A 272 52.95 -91.49 3.65
CA ALA A 272 51.95 -92.55 3.65
C ALA A 272 52.21 -93.61 2.57
N LYS A 273 52.56 -93.22 1.34
CA LYS A 273 53.00 -94.16 0.28
C LYS A 273 54.17 -95.03 0.75
N ARG A 274 55.18 -94.43 1.40
CA ARG A 274 56.35 -95.14 1.95
C ARG A 274 55.97 -96.10 3.08
N ALA A 275 55.10 -95.67 4.01
CA ALA A 275 54.59 -96.54 5.07
C ALA A 275 53.76 -97.72 4.54
N VAL A 276 52.99 -97.53 3.45
CA VAL A 276 52.28 -98.61 2.76
C VAL A 276 53.23 -99.56 2.03
N ALA A 277 54.33 -99.05 1.46
CA ALA A 277 55.37 -99.91 0.87
C ALA A 277 56.05 -100.78 1.94
N LEU A 278 56.50 -100.18 3.05
CA LEU A 278 57.11 -100.89 4.19
C LEU A 278 56.16 -101.94 4.78
N ARG A 279 54.85 -101.64 4.92
CA ARG A 279 53.88 -102.65 5.37
C ARG A 279 53.71 -103.84 4.41
N LYS A 280 53.84 -103.62 3.10
CA LYS A 280 53.82 -104.73 2.11
C LYS A 280 55.08 -105.59 2.20
N GLU A 281 56.22 -104.97 2.47
CA GLU A 281 57.49 -105.65 2.77
C GLU A 281 57.37 -106.49 4.03
N GLU A 282 56.97 -105.91 5.17
CA GLU A 282 56.66 -106.64 6.41
C GLU A 282 55.65 -107.79 6.19
N GLU A 283 54.59 -107.59 5.41
CA GLU A 283 53.59 -108.63 5.15
C GLU A 283 54.17 -109.78 4.32
N SER A 284 55.11 -109.49 3.41
CA SER A 284 55.85 -110.49 2.64
C SER A 284 56.84 -111.26 3.51
N GLU A 285 57.55 -110.59 4.41
CA GLU A 285 58.42 -111.23 5.40
C GLU A 285 57.62 -112.12 6.35
N ARG A 286 56.46 -111.65 6.84
CA ARG A 286 55.54 -112.47 7.66
C ARG A 286 55.05 -113.71 6.93
N LYS A 287 54.83 -113.65 5.60
CA LYS A 287 54.51 -114.84 4.79
C LYS A 287 55.68 -115.81 4.69
N ILE A 288 56.91 -115.30 4.50
CA ILE A 288 58.14 -116.12 4.49
C ILE A 288 58.42 -116.74 5.87
N LEU A 289 58.18 -116.01 6.96
CA LEU A 289 58.29 -116.53 8.33
C LEU A 289 57.20 -117.56 8.63
N LYS A 290 55.98 -117.36 8.13
CA LYS A 290 54.89 -118.33 8.25
C LYS A 290 55.21 -119.65 7.52
N THR A 291 55.70 -119.61 6.28
CA THR A 291 56.05 -120.86 5.57
C THR A 291 57.24 -121.57 6.21
N LYS A 292 58.22 -120.83 6.77
CA LYS A 292 59.29 -121.41 7.61
C LYS A 292 58.75 -122.08 8.88
N LEU A 293 57.74 -121.50 9.53
CA LEU A 293 57.08 -122.11 10.69
C LEU A 293 56.30 -123.38 10.30
N GLU A 294 55.53 -123.34 9.21
CA GLU A 294 54.81 -124.51 8.68
C GLU A 294 55.78 -125.65 8.32
N GLN A 295 56.99 -125.32 7.86
CA GLN A 295 58.07 -126.26 7.57
C GLN A 295 58.68 -126.88 8.85
N THR A 296 59.03 -126.08 9.88
CA THR A 296 59.56 -126.63 11.14
C THR A 296 58.50 -127.40 11.93
N GLU A 297 57.22 -127.03 11.83
CA GLU A 297 56.13 -127.87 12.34
C GLU A 297 56.01 -129.19 11.57
N ALA A 298 56.29 -129.23 10.26
CA ALA A 298 56.32 -130.48 9.50
C ALA A 298 57.47 -131.39 9.94
N GLU A 299 58.65 -130.83 10.22
CA GLU A 299 59.80 -131.53 10.78
C GLU A 299 59.49 -132.11 12.18
N LEU A 300 58.83 -131.34 13.04
CA LEU A 300 58.31 -131.81 14.34
C LEU A 300 57.26 -132.92 14.17
N ARG A 301 56.42 -132.88 13.14
CA ARG A 301 55.45 -133.95 12.81
C ARG A 301 56.12 -135.23 12.30
N SER A 302 57.29 -135.17 11.68
CA SER A 302 58.11 -136.37 11.42
C SER A 302 58.74 -136.92 12.70
N LEU A 303 59.38 -136.06 13.51
CA LEU A 303 60.01 -136.47 14.77
C LEU A 303 58.99 -137.09 15.75
N ALA A 304 57.75 -136.59 15.77
CA ALA A 304 56.65 -137.18 16.54
C ALA A 304 56.28 -138.61 16.10
N LYS A 305 56.49 -138.99 14.83
CA LYS A 305 56.29 -140.38 14.35
C LYS A 305 57.42 -141.30 14.83
N GLU A 306 58.64 -140.79 14.94
CA GLU A 306 59.77 -141.52 15.52
C GLU A 306 59.56 -141.76 17.02
N PHE A 307 59.08 -140.76 17.77
CA PHE A 307 58.63 -140.95 19.15
C PHE A 307 57.47 -141.95 19.27
N GLN A 308 56.53 -141.98 18.33
CA GLN A 308 55.44 -142.96 18.33
C GLN A 308 55.93 -144.39 18.08
N SER A 309 57.00 -144.57 17.28
CA SER A 309 57.69 -145.86 17.12
C SER A 309 58.27 -146.35 18.46
N LEU A 310 59.02 -145.49 19.15
CA LEU A 310 59.60 -145.81 20.47
C LEU A 310 58.52 -146.09 21.53
N ARG A 311 57.38 -145.38 21.48
CA ARG A 311 56.26 -145.56 22.42
C ARG A 311 55.64 -146.96 22.36
N ASN A 312 55.65 -147.61 21.20
CA ASN A 312 55.13 -148.98 21.05
C ASN A 312 56.00 -150.03 21.77
N SER A 313 57.27 -149.73 22.08
CA SER A 313 58.15 -150.59 22.89
C SER A 313 57.84 -150.51 24.39
N LEU A 314 57.39 -149.33 24.87
CA LEU A 314 57.08 -149.10 26.28
C LEU A 314 55.79 -149.80 26.73
N ALA A 315 54.80 -149.91 25.83
CA ALA A 315 53.49 -150.52 26.08
C ALA A 315 53.54 -151.98 26.58
N GLN A 316 54.68 -152.66 26.44
CA GLN A 316 54.89 -154.04 26.92
C GLN A 316 55.24 -154.14 28.42
N ARG A 317 55.32 -153.02 29.17
CA ARG A 317 55.55 -152.98 30.63
C ARG A 317 54.40 -152.41 31.47
N ASP A 318 53.57 -151.54 30.89
CA ASP A 318 52.58 -150.74 31.65
C ASP A 318 51.37 -151.53 32.18
N THR A 319 51.20 -152.80 31.79
CA THR A 319 50.18 -153.73 32.30
C THR A 319 50.23 -153.97 33.82
N SER A 320 51.27 -153.47 34.49
CA SER A 320 51.51 -153.59 35.93
C SER A 320 51.10 -152.36 36.77
N VAL A 321 50.83 -151.20 36.14
CA VAL A 321 50.71 -149.91 36.86
C VAL A 321 49.25 -149.51 37.12
N LEU A 322 48.29 -150.03 36.36
CA LEU A 322 46.88 -149.60 36.39
C LEU A 322 46.12 -149.83 37.72
N GLN A 323 46.66 -150.58 38.67
CA GLN A 323 45.96 -150.92 39.92
C GLN A 323 46.00 -149.83 41.01
N LEU A 324 46.76 -148.74 40.84
CA LEU A 324 47.01 -147.75 41.90
C LEU A 324 46.42 -146.34 41.67
N GLN A 325 45.76 -146.06 40.54
CA GLN A 325 45.29 -144.68 40.22
C GLN A 325 43.81 -144.40 40.54
N ASN A 326 43.01 -145.39 40.93
CA ASN A 326 41.58 -145.20 41.27
C ASN A 326 41.31 -144.42 42.57
N SER A 327 42.35 -143.97 43.28
CA SER A 327 42.23 -143.31 44.59
C SER A 327 42.24 -141.77 44.56
N ILE A 328 42.49 -141.16 43.39
CA ILE A 328 42.78 -139.71 43.29
C ILE A 328 41.52 -138.87 42.97
N THR A 329 40.50 -139.48 42.35
CA THR A 329 39.29 -138.79 41.85
C THR A 329 38.39 -138.19 42.95
N THR A 330 38.48 -138.67 44.19
CA THR A 330 37.53 -138.36 45.26
C THR A 330 37.68 -136.96 45.89
N LEU A 331 38.78 -136.24 45.63
CA LEU A 331 39.05 -134.94 46.27
C LEU A 331 38.66 -133.71 45.43
N THR A 332 38.47 -133.86 44.10
CA THR A 332 38.19 -132.74 43.19
C THR A 332 36.82 -132.08 43.43
N GLN A 333 35.85 -132.81 44.01
CA GLN A 333 34.45 -132.37 44.11
C GLN A 333 34.14 -131.26 45.12
N LYS A 334 35.12 -130.77 45.92
CA LYS A 334 34.88 -129.73 46.93
C LYS A 334 35.24 -128.29 46.51
N LEU A 335 35.81 -128.09 45.32
CA LEU A 335 36.25 -126.77 44.84
C LEU A 335 35.11 -125.93 44.21
N THR A 336 34.09 -126.57 43.67
CA THR A 336 33.07 -125.93 42.80
C THR A 336 32.03 -125.08 43.52
N THR A 337 31.92 -125.15 44.85
CA THR A 337 30.87 -124.46 45.61
C THR A 337 31.16 -122.99 45.93
N ALA A 338 32.40 -122.51 45.74
CA ALA A 338 32.78 -121.13 46.05
C ALA A 338 32.30 -120.12 44.99
N HIS A 339 32.54 -120.40 43.70
CA HIS A 339 32.33 -119.44 42.61
C HIS A 339 30.87 -118.99 42.38
N ARG A 340 29.86 -119.71 42.91
CA ARG A 340 28.45 -119.39 42.61
C ARG A 340 27.96 -118.08 43.25
N LYS A 341 28.54 -117.64 44.38
CA LYS A 341 28.09 -116.42 45.09
C LYS A 341 28.68 -115.11 44.54
N GLU A 342 29.71 -115.19 43.70
CA GLU A 342 30.39 -114.02 43.15
C GLU A 342 29.61 -113.41 41.97
N ALA A 343 29.00 -114.25 41.13
CA ALA A 343 28.15 -113.82 40.01
C ALA A 343 26.87 -113.08 40.47
N GLU A 344 26.31 -113.47 41.61
CA GLU A 344 25.08 -112.88 42.17
C GLU A 344 25.30 -111.43 42.65
N SER A 345 26.49 -111.09 43.17
CA SER A 345 26.84 -109.71 43.57
C SER A 345 27.25 -108.83 42.39
N GLU A 346 27.84 -109.40 41.33
CA GLU A 346 28.18 -108.66 40.13
C GLU A 346 26.94 -108.19 39.34
N ALA A 347 25.83 -108.95 39.43
CA ALA A 347 24.56 -108.63 38.79
C ALA A 347 23.88 -107.39 39.39
N SER A 348 23.75 -107.31 40.71
CA SER A 348 23.12 -106.15 41.39
C SER A 348 23.92 -104.87 41.19
N LEU A 349 25.25 -104.95 41.10
CA LEU A 349 26.13 -103.83 40.73
C LEU A 349 25.96 -103.38 39.27
N LYS A 350 25.46 -104.21 38.35
CA LYS A 350 25.10 -103.81 36.97
C LYS A 350 23.74 -103.12 36.94
N GLU A 351 22.76 -103.65 37.67
CA GLU A 351 21.42 -103.08 37.77
C GLU A 351 21.41 -101.68 38.41
N MET A 352 22.15 -101.48 39.50
CA MET A 352 22.28 -100.19 40.19
C MET A 352 23.00 -99.14 39.33
N ARG A 353 23.92 -99.54 38.43
CA ARG A 353 24.47 -98.66 37.38
C ARG A 353 23.40 -98.24 36.37
N SER A 354 22.61 -99.17 35.84
CA SER A 354 21.53 -98.86 34.89
C SER A 354 20.45 -97.93 35.46
N LEU A 355 20.23 -97.95 36.78
CA LEU A 355 19.33 -97.03 37.47
C LEU A 355 19.93 -95.62 37.58
N ARG A 356 21.22 -95.48 37.90
CA ARG A 356 21.91 -94.18 37.90
C ARG A 356 22.03 -93.58 36.50
N GLU A 357 22.27 -94.41 35.49
CA GLU A 357 22.31 -93.98 34.09
C GLU A 357 20.94 -93.48 33.63
N ARG A 358 19.85 -94.18 33.96
CA ARG A 358 18.47 -93.70 33.72
C ARG A 358 18.16 -92.40 34.47
N LEU A 359 18.57 -92.27 35.72
CA LEU A 359 18.41 -91.03 36.49
C LEU A 359 19.14 -89.86 35.82
N HIS A 360 20.43 -90.03 35.47
CA HIS A 360 21.19 -88.99 34.77
C HIS A 360 20.65 -88.65 33.38
N MET A 361 20.00 -89.58 32.67
CA MET A 361 19.29 -89.26 31.43
C MET A 361 18.01 -88.46 31.71
N SER A 362 17.26 -88.78 32.77
CA SER A 362 16.08 -88.03 33.21
C SER A 362 16.42 -86.62 33.72
N GLU A 363 17.55 -86.47 34.41
CA GLU A 363 18.06 -85.16 34.84
C GLU A 363 18.40 -84.30 33.63
N ARG A 364 19.14 -84.85 32.64
CA ARG A 364 19.49 -84.13 31.40
C ARG A 364 18.26 -83.71 30.59
N THR A 365 17.21 -84.53 30.52
CA THR A 365 15.96 -84.14 29.83
C THR A 365 15.19 -83.06 30.61
N ALA A 366 15.14 -83.14 31.93
CA ALA A 366 14.53 -82.10 32.77
C ALA A 366 15.30 -80.76 32.68
N GLU A 367 16.64 -80.79 32.66
CA GLU A 367 17.45 -79.61 32.40
C GLU A 367 17.28 -79.07 30.97
N GLY A 368 17.07 -79.96 29.98
CA GLY A 368 16.75 -79.59 28.59
C GLY A 368 15.49 -78.75 28.55
N LEU A 369 14.37 -79.33 29.01
CA LEU A 369 13.08 -78.63 29.09
C LEU A 369 13.16 -77.32 29.89
N LYS A 370 13.99 -77.25 30.95
CA LYS A 370 14.24 -76.01 31.70
C LYS A 370 14.97 -74.95 30.85
N ARG A 371 15.96 -75.33 30.04
CA ARG A 371 16.63 -74.42 29.10
C ARG A 371 15.64 -73.95 28.03
N ASP A 372 14.87 -74.86 27.46
CA ASP A 372 13.90 -74.57 26.40
C ASP A 372 12.81 -73.60 26.91
N LEU A 373 12.24 -73.83 28.09
CA LEU A 373 11.32 -72.90 28.76
C LEU A 373 11.97 -71.53 29.04
N SER A 374 13.26 -71.50 29.41
CA SER A 374 13.98 -70.23 29.62
C SER A 374 14.16 -69.46 28.31
N VAL A 375 14.42 -70.15 27.19
CA VAL A 375 14.49 -69.57 25.85
C VAL A 375 13.12 -69.06 25.39
N MET A 376 12.04 -69.82 25.60
CA MET A 376 10.68 -69.40 25.26
C MET A 376 10.23 -68.15 26.06
N VAL A 377 10.59 -68.07 27.35
CA VAL A 377 10.35 -66.85 28.15
C VAL A 377 11.17 -65.68 27.63
N ALA A 378 12.46 -65.85 27.32
CA ALA A 378 13.28 -64.79 26.74
C ALA A 378 12.77 -64.31 25.37
N GLN A 379 12.27 -65.21 24.52
CA GLN A 379 11.64 -64.87 23.24
C GLN A 379 10.34 -64.10 23.44
N ARG A 380 9.48 -64.51 24.38
CA ARG A 380 8.27 -63.76 24.77
C ARG A 380 8.62 -62.34 25.23
N ASP A 381 9.59 -62.22 26.12
CA ASP A 381 9.95 -60.94 26.74
C ASP A 381 10.62 -59.99 25.74
N HIS A 382 11.41 -60.54 24.81
CA HIS A 382 11.93 -59.81 23.65
C HIS A 382 10.79 -59.31 22.74
N GLY A 383 9.83 -60.17 22.38
CA GLY A 383 8.69 -59.80 21.54
C GLY A 383 7.74 -58.78 22.21
N GLN A 384 7.60 -58.83 23.55
CA GLN A 384 6.89 -57.78 24.30
C GLN A 384 7.65 -56.45 24.30
N ALA A 385 8.98 -56.47 24.42
CA ALA A 385 9.79 -55.26 24.31
C ALA A 385 9.70 -54.64 22.90
N GLU A 386 9.75 -55.46 21.84
CA GLU A 386 9.56 -55.01 20.46
C GLU A 386 8.14 -54.47 20.23
N GLN A 387 7.10 -55.12 20.77
CA GLN A 387 5.72 -54.64 20.69
C GLN A 387 5.56 -53.27 21.38
N HIS A 388 6.15 -53.07 22.57
CA HIS A 388 6.15 -51.77 23.25
C HIS A 388 6.97 -50.71 22.50
N GLN A 389 8.11 -51.09 21.91
CA GLN A 389 8.89 -50.18 21.06
C GLN A 389 8.11 -49.73 19.82
N ALA A 390 7.41 -50.66 19.15
CA ALA A 390 6.52 -50.35 18.02
C ALA A 390 5.34 -49.46 18.45
N GLN A 391 4.74 -49.70 19.62
CA GLN A 391 3.70 -48.82 20.18
C GLN A 391 4.21 -47.40 20.44
N LEU A 392 5.41 -47.24 21.01
CA LEU A 392 6.03 -45.94 21.25
C LEU A 392 6.39 -45.21 19.93
N GLN A 393 6.87 -45.94 18.92
CA GLN A 393 7.13 -45.40 17.59
C GLN A 393 5.83 -44.96 16.90
N ALA A 394 4.77 -45.78 16.95
CA ALA A 394 3.46 -45.44 16.41
C ALA A 394 2.84 -44.21 17.11
N ALA A 395 2.95 -44.12 18.44
CA ALA A 395 2.49 -42.95 19.19
C ALA A 395 3.27 -41.68 18.83
N ARG A 396 4.60 -41.77 18.64
CA ARG A 396 5.43 -40.65 18.19
C ARG A 396 5.03 -40.19 16.78
N LEU A 397 4.83 -41.11 15.85
CA LEU A 397 4.39 -40.80 14.49
C LEU A 397 2.97 -40.21 14.47
N ALA A 398 2.06 -40.67 15.34
CA ALA A 398 0.72 -40.10 15.48
C ALA A 398 0.75 -38.65 15.99
N ILE A 399 1.64 -38.32 16.93
CA ILE A 399 1.85 -36.94 17.39
C ILE A 399 2.40 -36.08 16.24
N GLN A 400 3.44 -36.55 15.53
CA GLN A 400 4.02 -35.81 14.40
C GLN A 400 3.00 -35.59 13.27
N LEU A 401 2.14 -36.59 12.98
CA LEU A 401 1.05 -36.46 12.02
C LEU A 401 -0.01 -35.45 12.49
N ALA A 402 -0.33 -35.42 13.78
CA ALA A 402 -1.24 -34.44 14.36
C ALA A 402 -0.67 -33.01 14.29
N ASP A 403 0.63 -32.83 14.57
CA ASP A 403 1.32 -31.54 14.45
C ASP A 403 1.32 -31.01 13.01
N VAL A 404 1.71 -31.85 12.04
CA VAL A 404 1.65 -31.49 10.60
C VAL A 404 0.21 -31.23 10.14
N SER A 405 -0.76 -32.00 10.67
CA SER A 405 -2.18 -31.74 10.41
C SER A 405 -2.69 -30.45 11.07
N MET A 406 -2.03 -29.97 12.13
CA MET A 406 -2.33 -28.68 12.78
C MET A 406 -1.68 -27.51 12.03
N THR A 407 -0.47 -27.65 11.47
CA THR A 407 0.13 -26.62 10.63
C THR A 407 -0.66 -26.45 9.34
N LEU A 408 -0.92 -27.54 8.59
CA LEU A 408 -1.71 -27.51 7.35
C LEU A 408 -3.07 -26.80 7.52
N ARG A 409 -3.75 -26.97 8.68
CA ARG A 409 -5.00 -26.27 8.98
C ARG A 409 -4.83 -24.80 9.38
N LYS A 410 -3.73 -24.42 10.04
CA LYS A 410 -3.38 -23.01 10.27
C LYS A 410 -3.06 -22.31 8.95
N ASP A 411 -2.26 -22.96 8.11
CA ASP A 411 -1.84 -22.43 6.82
C ASP A 411 -3.05 -22.27 5.89
N SER A 412 -3.97 -23.25 5.88
CA SER A 412 -5.25 -23.16 5.15
C SER A 412 -6.12 -22.00 5.64
N ALA A 413 -6.24 -21.81 6.95
CA ALA A 413 -7.01 -20.70 7.54
C ALA A 413 -6.37 -19.33 7.23
N HIS A 414 -5.04 -19.23 7.22
CA HIS A 414 -4.33 -18.02 6.77
C HIS A 414 -4.62 -17.72 5.29
N TRP A 415 -4.60 -18.73 4.41
CA TRP A 415 -4.98 -18.59 2.99
C TRP A 415 -6.48 -18.35 2.75
N GLU A 416 -7.32 -18.45 3.78
CA GLU A 416 -8.73 -18.02 3.74
C GLU A 416 -8.84 -16.58 4.24
N GLU A 417 -8.21 -16.22 5.36
CA GLU A 417 -8.17 -14.85 5.89
C GLU A 417 -7.50 -13.87 4.90
N GLU A 418 -6.37 -14.23 4.30
CA GLU A 418 -5.67 -13.43 3.31
C GLU A 418 -6.51 -13.22 2.04
N ARG A 419 -7.26 -14.25 1.63
CA ARG A 419 -8.18 -14.18 0.49
C ARG A 419 -9.35 -13.25 0.75
N GLU A 420 -9.93 -13.29 1.95
CA GLU A 420 -10.94 -12.31 2.37
C GLU A 420 -10.36 -10.90 2.50
N ASN A 421 -9.13 -10.75 3.00
CA ASN A 421 -8.45 -9.45 3.09
C ASN A 421 -8.26 -8.85 1.69
N LEU A 422 -7.79 -9.64 0.72
CA LEU A 422 -7.66 -9.23 -0.69
C LEU A 422 -9.01 -8.90 -1.33
N GLN A 423 -10.05 -9.71 -1.11
CA GLN A 423 -11.40 -9.41 -1.61
C GLN A 423 -11.93 -8.10 -1.01
N ARG A 424 -11.80 -7.90 0.31
CA ARG A 424 -12.23 -6.67 1.00
C ARG A 424 -11.45 -5.44 0.51
N SER A 425 -10.17 -5.58 0.14
CA SER A 425 -9.44 -4.50 -0.53
C SER A 425 -9.99 -4.22 -1.93
N ALA A 426 -10.15 -5.25 -2.77
CA ALA A 426 -10.67 -5.12 -4.13
C ALA A 426 -12.07 -4.50 -4.17
N GLU A 427 -12.95 -4.85 -3.22
CA GLU A 427 -14.25 -4.21 -3.05
C GLU A 427 -14.15 -2.72 -2.66
N MET A 428 -13.18 -2.35 -1.82
CA MET A 428 -12.94 -0.96 -1.43
C MET A 428 -12.32 -0.14 -2.56
N ASP A 429 -11.48 -0.76 -3.38
CA ASP A 429 -10.91 -0.15 -4.59
C ASP A 429 -11.95 -0.01 -5.70
N HIS A 430 -12.88 -0.97 -5.85
CA HIS A 430 -14.05 -0.82 -6.70
C HIS A 430 -14.90 0.39 -6.26
N LYS A 431 -15.20 0.50 -4.96
CA LYS A 431 -15.95 1.64 -4.36
C LYS A 431 -15.19 2.98 -4.46
N ARG A 432 -13.87 2.98 -4.68
CA ARG A 432 -13.07 4.18 -5.01
C ARG A 432 -13.19 4.53 -6.50
N LEU A 433 -13.09 3.53 -7.38
CA LEU A 433 -13.25 3.70 -8.84
C LEU A 433 -14.66 4.17 -9.21
N GLU A 434 -15.72 3.64 -8.58
CA GLU A 434 -17.10 4.10 -8.77
C GLU A 434 -17.26 5.60 -8.45
N LYS A 435 -16.65 6.07 -7.35
CA LYS A 435 -16.68 7.49 -6.96
C LYS A 435 -15.94 8.38 -7.96
N LEU A 436 -14.73 7.97 -8.36
CA LEU A 436 -13.95 8.70 -9.36
C LEU A 436 -14.67 8.74 -10.72
N ASN A 437 -15.29 7.64 -11.14
CA ASN A 437 -16.09 7.59 -12.36
C ASN A 437 -17.31 8.55 -12.28
N ALA A 438 -18.02 8.57 -11.15
CA ALA A 438 -19.10 9.52 -10.92
C ALA A 438 -18.62 10.99 -10.84
N GLU A 439 -17.37 11.24 -10.41
CA GLU A 439 -16.75 12.57 -10.44
C GLU A 439 -16.38 12.99 -11.87
N ILE A 440 -15.83 12.08 -12.67
CA ILE A 440 -15.53 12.30 -14.09
C ILE A 440 -16.83 12.62 -14.84
N GLN A 441 -17.88 11.81 -14.69
CA GLN A 441 -19.18 12.04 -15.33
C GLN A 441 -19.75 13.43 -14.98
N ARG A 442 -19.73 13.82 -13.70
CA ARG A 442 -20.16 15.17 -13.25
C ARG A 442 -19.27 16.33 -13.75
N MET A 443 -18.07 16.05 -14.24
CA MET A 443 -17.21 17.05 -14.90
C MET A 443 -17.41 17.05 -16.42
N GLU A 444 -17.71 15.91 -17.03
CA GLU A 444 -18.08 15.79 -18.44
C GLU A 444 -19.44 16.45 -18.72
N GLU A 445 -20.43 16.29 -17.84
CA GLU A 445 -21.73 16.96 -17.88
C GLU A 445 -21.55 18.49 -17.90
N LYS A 446 -20.83 19.05 -16.92
CA LYS A 446 -20.51 20.49 -16.86
C LYS A 446 -19.75 20.98 -18.08
N LEU A 447 -18.82 20.19 -18.60
CA LEU A 447 -18.08 20.54 -19.81
C LEU A 447 -18.99 20.55 -21.06
N GLN A 448 -20.04 19.72 -21.10
CA GLN A 448 -21.09 19.78 -22.13
C GLN A 448 -21.99 21.00 -21.94
N GLU A 449 -22.37 21.35 -20.71
CA GLU A 449 -23.12 22.58 -20.40
C GLU A 449 -22.35 23.84 -20.83
N GLU A 450 -21.07 23.98 -20.44
CA GLU A 450 -20.22 25.10 -20.88
C GLU A 450 -20.02 25.13 -22.41
N ARG A 451 -20.02 23.98 -23.09
CA ARG A 451 -19.94 23.91 -24.56
C ARG A 451 -21.25 24.41 -25.18
N MET A 452 -22.39 24.00 -24.64
CA MET A 452 -23.71 24.44 -25.09
C MET A 452 -23.89 25.95 -24.89
N GLU A 453 -23.52 26.47 -23.73
CA GLU A 453 -23.61 27.90 -23.42
C GLU A 453 -22.64 28.74 -24.28
N ARG A 454 -21.42 28.25 -24.57
CA ARG A 454 -20.51 28.90 -25.54
C ARG A 454 -21.11 28.96 -26.95
N VAL A 455 -21.72 27.88 -27.44
CA VAL A 455 -22.40 27.86 -28.75
C VAL A 455 -23.61 28.79 -28.77
N LYS A 456 -24.39 28.86 -27.68
CA LYS A 456 -25.50 29.79 -27.51
C LYS A 456 -25.02 31.26 -27.57
N GLN A 457 -23.96 31.59 -26.84
CA GLN A 457 -23.35 32.94 -26.86
C GLN A 457 -22.80 33.30 -28.24
N GLU A 458 -22.19 32.35 -28.96
CA GLU A 458 -21.74 32.57 -30.34
C GLU A 458 -22.90 32.86 -31.30
N VAL A 459 -24.02 32.16 -31.15
CA VAL A 459 -25.27 32.42 -31.92
C VAL A 459 -25.89 33.78 -31.55
N GLU A 460 -25.88 34.16 -30.26
CA GLU A 460 -26.38 35.47 -29.79
C GLU A 460 -25.52 36.61 -30.33
N LEU A 461 -24.18 36.51 -30.25
CA LEU A 461 -23.24 37.44 -30.87
C LEU A 461 -23.36 37.48 -32.40
N GLY A 462 -23.72 36.37 -33.05
CA GLY A 462 -24.05 36.32 -34.47
C GLY A 462 -25.27 37.16 -34.81
N ARG A 463 -26.37 36.97 -34.07
CA ARG A 463 -27.62 37.77 -34.21
C ARG A 463 -27.37 39.25 -33.95
N GLU A 464 -26.55 39.59 -32.96
CA GLU A 464 -26.22 40.99 -32.65
C GLU A 464 -25.42 41.65 -33.79
N LYS A 465 -24.42 40.95 -34.35
CA LYS A 465 -23.66 41.41 -35.55
C LYS A 465 -24.56 41.57 -36.77
N ASP A 466 -25.58 40.73 -36.91
CA ASP A 466 -26.59 40.84 -37.97
C ASP A 466 -27.49 42.07 -37.77
N CYS A 467 -27.99 42.31 -36.55
CA CYS A 467 -28.78 43.49 -36.21
C CYS A 467 -27.98 44.79 -36.42
N ASN A 468 -26.75 44.85 -35.91
CA ASN A 468 -25.84 45.98 -36.11
C ASN A 468 -25.54 46.23 -37.60
N ARG A 469 -25.41 45.16 -38.42
CA ARG A 469 -25.24 45.30 -39.88
C ARG A 469 -26.48 45.87 -40.56
N VAL A 470 -27.68 45.50 -40.11
CA VAL A 470 -28.95 46.05 -40.62
C VAL A 470 -29.06 47.54 -40.26
N GLN A 471 -28.85 47.91 -39.00
CA GLN A 471 -28.88 49.31 -38.54
C GLN A 471 -27.84 50.19 -39.25
N LEU A 472 -26.63 49.66 -39.48
CA LEU A 472 -25.60 50.34 -40.28
C LEU A 472 -25.96 50.44 -41.77
N SER A 473 -26.84 49.59 -42.29
CA SER A 473 -27.38 49.73 -43.65
C SER A 473 -28.53 50.75 -43.71
N GLU A 474 -29.33 50.85 -42.66
CA GLU A 474 -30.46 51.77 -42.51
C GLU A 474 -29.98 53.21 -42.36
N THR A 475 -29.12 53.48 -41.38
CA THR A 475 -28.48 54.80 -41.19
C THR A 475 -27.70 55.27 -42.41
N ARG A 476 -27.09 54.35 -43.18
CA ARG A 476 -26.46 54.70 -44.48
C ARG A 476 -27.46 55.07 -45.56
N ARG A 477 -28.64 54.45 -45.57
CA ARG A 477 -29.74 54.76 -46.50
C ARG A 477 -30.37 56.11 -46.16
N GLU A 478 -30.69 56.34 -44.89
CA GLU A 478 -31.18 57.62 -44.36
C GLU A 478 -30.19 58.76 -44.68
N LEU A 479 -28.89 58.53 -44.50
CA LEU A 479 -27.85 59.49 -44.87
C LEU A 479 -27.78 59.76 -46.38
N GLN A 480 -28.13 58.79 -47.24
CA GLN A 480 -28.23 58.99 -48.69
C GLN A 480 -29.50 59.76 -49.07
N GLU A 481 -30.63 59.46 -48.42
CA GLU A 481 -31.91 60.14 -48.60
C GLU A 481 -31.84 61.61 -48.14
N LEU A 482 -31.23 61.88 -46.98
CA LEU A 482 -30.96 63.24 -46.48
C LEU A 482 -29.98 64.01 -47.39
N LYS A 483 -28.99 63.32 -47.98
CA LYS A 483 -28.11 63.93 -49.00
C LYS A 483 -28.83 64.17 -50.34
N ALA A 484 -29.89 63.44 -50.64
CA ALA A 484 -30.73 63.70 -51.81
C ALA A 484 -31.67 64.88 -51.56
N SER A 485 -32.38 64.92 -50.42
CA SER A 485 -33.28 66.03 -50.08
C SER A 485 -32.53 67.35 -49.91
N LEU A 486 -31.32 67.36 -49.32
CA LEU A 486 -30.47 68.56 -49.25
C LEU A 486 -30.12 69.12 -50.64
N ARG A 487 -29.85 68.25 -51.64
CA ARG A 487 -29.61 68.68 -53.03
C ARG A 487 -30.86 69.27 -53.68
N VAL A 488 -32.04 68.69 -53.39
CA VAL A 488 -33.32 69.20 -53.89
C VAL A 488 -33.61 70.58 -53.28
N ALA A 489 -33.55 70.70 -51.95
CA ALA A 489 -33.73 71.98 -51.25
C ALA A 489 -32.72 73.06 -51.68
N GLN A 490 -31.48 72.66 -52.00
CA GLN A 490 -30.50 73.60 -52.57
C GLN A 490 -30.86 74.03 -54.01
N LYS A 491 -31.41 73.13 -54.84
CA LYS A 491 -31.91 73.50 -56.18
C LYS A 491 -33.17 74.36 -56.13
N GLU A 492 -34.08 74.09 -55.20
CA GLU A 492 -35.24 74.95 -54.92
C GLU A 492 -34.80 76.34 -54.45
N LYS A 493 -33.80 76.42 -53.57
CA LYS A 493 -33.18 77.70 -53.17
C LYS A 493 -32.54 78.45 -54.33
N GLU A 494 -31.84 77.76 -55.23
CA GLU A 494 -31.27 78.35 -56.45
C GLU A 494 -32.36 78.87 -57.42
N LEU A 495 -33.48 78.15 -57.56
CA LEU A 495 -34.64 78.56 -58.35
C LEU A 495 -35.34 79.78 -57.75
N LEU A 496 -35.64 79.77 -56.45
CA LEU A 496 -36.21 80.93 -55.74
C LEU A 496 -35.29 82.16 -55.80
N GLN A 497 -33.97 81.95 -55.85
CA GLN A 497 -32.99 83.02 -56.09
C GLN A 497 -32.91 83.48 -57.56
N ALA A 498 -33.39 82.70 -58.53
CA ALA A 498 -33.60 83.13 -59.92
C ALA A 498 -34.92 83.90 -60.05
N GLU A 499 -36.03 83.34 -59.59
CA GLU A 499 -37.35 83.99 -59.56
C GLU A 499 -37.30 85.34 -58.85
N LYS A 500 -36.59 85.43 -57.71
CA LYS A 500 -36.38 86.72 -57.01
C LYS A 500 -35.61 87.74 -57.87
N ARG A 501 -34.64 87.32 -58.70
CA ARG A 501 -33.92 88.24 -59.60
C ARG A 501 -34.80 88.69 -60.76
N GLU A 502 -35.53 87.76 -61.38
CA GLU A 502 -36.50 88.07 -62.44
C GLU A 502 -37.61 89.02 -61.95
N LEU A 503 -38.09 88.83 -60.71
CA LEU A 503 -39.01 89.76 -60.04
C LEU A 503 -38.36 91.13 -59.79
N MET A 504 -37.11 91.20 -59.33
CA MET A 504 -36.39 92.47 -59.15
C MET A 504 -36.08 93.19 -60.48
N GLU A 505 -35.92 92.46 -61.57
CA GLU A 505 -35.76 93.03 -62.92
C GLU A 505 -37.12 93.53 -63.46
N TYR A 506 -38.22 92.81 -63.21
CA TYR A 506 -39.57 93.22 -63.57
C TYR A 506 -40.03 94.46 -62.78
N ILE A 507 -39.84 94.42 -61.45
CA ILE A 507 -39.27 95.48 -60.61
C ILE A 507 -38.89 96.78 -61.34
N CYS A 508 -37.59 96.91 -61.61
CA CYS A 508 -36.98 98.07 -62.29
C CYS A 508 -37.63 98.40 -63.65
N GLN A 509 -38.11 97.41 -64.41
CA GLN A 509 -38.80 97.66 -65.68
C GLN A 509 -40.16 98.36 -65.52
N LEU A 510 -40.91 98.07 -64.44
CA LEU A 510 -42.14 98.80 -64.12
C LEU A 510 -41.82 100.21 -63.64
N GLU A 511 -40.82 100.36 -62.77
CA GLU A 511 -40.36 101.68 -62.30
C GLU A 511 -39.89 102.56 -63.46
N GLN A 512 -39.16 102.00 -64.44
CA GLN A 512 -38.73 102.71 -65.64
C GLN A 512 -39.89 103.09 -66.57
N LYS A 513 -40.94 102.26 -66.66
CA LYS A 513 -42.18 102.58 -67.40
C LYS A 513 -43.02 103.65 -66.71
N ILE A 514 -43.02 103.71 -65.38
CA ILE A 514 -43.67 104.77 -64.60
C ILE A 514 -42.88 106.08 -64.75
N GLY A 515 -41.56 106.04 -64.56
CA GLY A 515 -40.66 107.19 -64.66
C GLY A 515 -40.57 107.83 -66.05
N THR A 516 -40.97 107.12 -67.12
CA THR A 516 -41.07 107.66 -68.48
C THR A 516 -42.43 108.27 -68.81
N VAL A 517 -43.43 108.16 -67.94
CA VAL A 517 -44.81 108.66 -68.16
C VAL A 517 -45.13 109.93 -67.34
N THR A 518 -44.38 110.24 -66.27
CA THR A 518 -44.69 111.36 -65.35
C THR A 518 -43.63 112.47 -65.31
N THR A 519 -43.52 113.26 -66.37
CA THR A 519 -42.79 114.54 -66.37
C THR A 519 -43.59 115.67 -65.67
N ALA A 520 -43.89 115.50 -64.39
CA ALA A 520 -44.74 116.40 -63.60
C ALA A 520 -44.15 116.78 -62.21
N ARG A 521 -42.86 117.11 -62.21
CA ARG A 521 -42.17 118.08 -61.33
C ARG A 521 -42.84 118.45 -59.99
N TRP A 522 -42.25 117.98 -58.89
CA TRP A 522 -42.15 118.73 -57.63
C TRP A 522 -40.69 118.72 -57.17
N ASP A 523 -40.11 119.90 -56.95
CA ASP A 523 -38.68 120.08 -56.70
C ASP A 523 -38.35 120.29 -55.20
N ALA A 524 -37.22 119.71 -54.80
CA ALA A 524 -36.32 120.12 -53.69
C ALA A 524 -36.74 119.92 -52.21
N ALA A 525 -35.73 119.51 -51.41
CA ALA A 525 -35.67 119.46 -49.94
C ALA A 525 -34.83 120.67 -49.42
N PRO A 526 -33.99 120.68 -48.34
CA PRO A 526 -33.60 119.70 -47.28
C PRO A 526 -34.06 120.20 -45.86
N ILE A 527 -33.50 119.95 -44.64
CA ILE A 527 -32.20 119.45 -44.12
C ILE A 527 -32.38 118.69 -42.76
N ALA A 528 -31.63 117.59 -42.60
CA ALA A 528 -31.11 116.90 -41.39
C ALA A 528 -31.92 116.70 -40.08
N SER A 529 -32.16 115.40 -39.77
CA SER A 529 -31.61 114.65 -38.61
C SER A 529 -31.80 115.13 -37.15
N THR A 530 -32.65 114.42 -36.39
CA THR A 530 -32.24 113.58 -35.21
C THR A 530 -33.45 112.86 -34.56
N GLY A 531 -33.23 111.70 -33.93
CA GLY A 531 -34.18 111.05 -33.00
C GLY A 531 -34.94 109.81 -33.50
N GLY A 532 -35.01 108.76 -32.66
CA GLY A 532 -35.87 107.58 -32.81
C GLY A 532 -37.26 107.75 -32.16
N PRO A 533 -38.02 106.68 -31.83
CA PRO A 533 -37.53 105.40 -31.30
C PRO A 533 -38.09 104.12 -31.99
N ASP A 534 -37.75 102.96 -31.43
CA ASP A 534 -38.03 101.59 -31.90
C ASP A 534 -39.50 101.12 -31.72
N PRO A 535 -39.85 99.89 -32.16
CA PRO A 535 -39.58 98.72 -31.31
C PRO A 535 -38.76 97.61 -32.01
N ALA A 536 -37.87 96.97 -31.24
CA ALA A 536 -36.94 95.96 -31.74
C ALA A 536 -37.49 94.52 -31.69
N VAL A 537 -36.89 93.64 -32.48
CA VAL A 537 -36.89 92.18 -32.28
C VAL A 537 -35.43 91.73 -32.43
N SER A 538 -34.85 91.18 -31.36
CA SER A 538 -33.41 90.88 -31.29
C SER A 538 -33.05 89.50 -31.82
N ASP A 539 -31.80 89.36 -32.24
CA ASP A 539 -31.11 88.08 -32.40
C ASP A 539 -30.24 87.78 -31.16
N SER A 540 -29.68 86.56 -31.10
CA SER A 540 -28.61 86.06 -30.20
C SER A 540 -28.75 86.16 -28.66
N GLU A 541 -28.78 84.96 -28.04
CA GLU A 541 -28.12 84.55 -26.77
C GLU A 541 -28.57 85.13 -25.41
N ASP A 542 -28.93 84.22 -24.48
CA ASP A 542 -28.84 84.37 -23.01
C ASP A 542 -28.74 82.97 -22.34
N GLU A 543 -28.39 82.91 -21.05
CA GLU A 543 -27.93 81.71 -20.32
C GLU A 543 -29.04 80.76 -19.80
N SER A 544 -28.61 79.59 -19.29
CA SER A 544 -29.42 78.67 -18.48
C SER A 544 -29.70 79.25 -17.07
N PRO A 545 -30.84 78.94 -16.41
CA PRO A 545 -30.87 77.70 -15.60
C PRO A 545 -32.23 76.99 -15.38
N GLU A 546 -32.10 75.72 -14.99
CA GLU A 546 -32.93 74.86 -14.11
C GLU A 546 -34.44 75.07 -13.77
N VAL A 547 -35.12 73.91 -13.72
CA VAL A 547 -36.21 73.52 -12.77
C VAL A 547 -37.64 74.06 -13.01
N LEU A 548 -38.51 73.18 -13.56
CA LEU A 548 -39.58 72.53 -12.77
C LEU A 548 -40.18 71.27 -13.45
N GLN A 549 -41.02 70.55 -12.71
CA GLN A 549 -41.57 69.22 -13.04
C GLN A 549 -42.88 69.26 -13.83
N ILE A 550 -43.17 68.20 -14.60
CA ILE A 550 -44.48 67.52 -14.83
C ILE A 550 -44.18 66.33 -15.79
N LEU A 551 -44.19 65.05 -15.40
CA LEU A 551 -45.31 64.16 -15.01
C LEU A 551 -46.46 64.06 -16.04
N HIS A 552 -46.33 63.18 -17.05
CA HIS A 552 -47.22 62.00 -17.21
C HIS A 552 -46.89 61.10 -18.42
N SER A 553 -47.37 59.86 -18.34
CA SER A 553 -47.12 58.72 -19.24
C SER A 553 -48.14 58.57 -20.38
N PRO A 554 -47.80 57.93 -21.51
CA PRO A 554 -48.74 57.13 -22.30
C PRO A 554 -49.20 55.89 -21.50
N ARG A 555 -50.49 55.55 -21.54
CA ARG A 555 -51.10 54.51 -20.69
C ARG A 555 -51.42 53.22 -21.47
N THR A 556 -51.43 52.09 -20.75
CA THR A 556 -51.73 50.74 -21.23
C THR A 556 -53.18 50.52 -21.70
N LEU A 557 -53.32 49.68 -22.73
CA LEU A 557 -54.52 48.91 -23.15
C LEU A 557 -54.07 47.91 -24.24
N GLY A 558 -54.51 46.65 -24.30
CA GLY A 558 -55.35 45.86 -23.39
C GLY A 558 -55.35 44.37 -23.81
N HIS A 559 -55.80 43.46 -22.94
CA HIS A 559 -55.77 42.01 -23.20
C HIS A 559 -56.74 41.56 -24.32
N TYR A 560 -56.37 40.47 -24.99
CA TYR A 560 -57.32 39.44 -25.42
C TYR A 560 -56.85 38.06 -24.93
N SER A 561 -57.79 37.23 -24.50
CA SER A 561 -57.58 35.84 -24.07
C SER A 561 -58.91 35.08 -24.16
N LEU A 562 -58.85 33.83 -24.66
CA LEU A 562 -59.87 32.79 -24.93
C LEU A 562 -59.30 32.03 -26.15
N CYS A 563 -59.12 30.71 -26.23
CA CYS A 563 -59.49 29.52 -25.44
C CYS A 563 -58.33 28.48 -25.57
N GLU A 564 -58.27 27.30 -24.95
CA GLU A 564 -58.83 26.75 -23.70
C GLU A 564 -58.23 25.33 -23.49
N GLN A 565 -57.87 25.01 -22.23
CA GLN A 565 -57.72 23.67 -21.60
C GLN A 565 -57.21 22.43 -22.40
N GLY A 566 -56.09 21.82 -21.96
CA GLY A 566 -55.70 20.47 -22.38
C GLY A 566 -54.45 19.86 -21.70
N GLN A 567 -54.61 18.70 -21.05
CA GLN A 567 -53.58 17.75 -20.61
C GLN A 567 -54.18 16.32 -20.69
N PRO A 568 -53.38 15.24 -20.82
CA PRO A 568 -52.00 15.13 -21.33
C PRO A 568 -51.91 14.04 -22.45
N ASP A 569 -50.75 13.39 -22.57
CA ASP A 569 -50.44 12.11 -23.25
C ASP A 569 -50.30 12.00 -24.79
N SER A 570 -49.21 11.29 -25.14
CA SER A 570 -49.03 10.38 -26.29
C SER A 570 -48.87 10.89 -27.75
N LEU A 571 -47.63 10.67 -28.23
CA LEU A 571 -47.25 10.03 -29.52
C LEU A 571 -47.02 10.86 -30.81
N LEU A 572 -45.73 10.84 -31.20
CA LEU A 572 -45.13 10.65 -32.55
C LEU A 572 -44.70 11.85 -33.43
N LEU A 573 -43.70 11.51 -34.27
CA LEU A 573 -42.93 12.28 -35.27
C LEU A 573 -41.94 13.33 -34.74
N SER A 574 -40.70 13.43 -35.27
CA SER A 574 -39.92 12.48 -36.11
C SER A 574 -38.43 12.84 -36.12
N THR A 575 -37.54 11.84 -36.05
CA THR A 575 -36.08 11.99 -36.23
C THR A 575 -35.62 11.53 -37.62
N PRO A 576 -34.71 12.25 -38.31
CA PRO A 576 -33.97 11.73 -39.46
C PRO A 576 -32.71 10.93 -39.03
N PRO A 577 -32.14 10.05 -39.89
CA PRO A 577 -31.23 8.98 -39.46
C PRO A 577 -29.73 9.19 -39.81
N PRO A 578 -28.82 8.42 -39.19
CA PRO A 578 -27.45 8.21 -39.69
C PRO A 578 -27.43 7.21 -40.87
N SER A 579 -26.41 7.32 -41.74
CA SER A 579 -26.22 6.48 -42.95
C SER A 579 -24.96 5.59 -42.83
N PRO A 580 -24.87 4.41 -43.49
CA PRO A 580 -23.95 3.35 -43.05
C PRO A 580 -22.90 2.84 -44.08
N ARG A 581 -21.94 2.03 -43.56
CA ARG A 581 -20.92 1.21 -44.28
C ARG A 581 -19.73 2.00 -44.84
N ASP A 582 -18.54 1.42 -45.02
CA ASP A 582 -18.08 0.01 -44.93
C ASP A 582 -17.31 -0.29 -43.61
N MET A 583 -17.10 -1.53 -43.11
CA MET A 583 -16.77 -2.83 -43.70
C MET A 583 -15.33 -2.99 -44.25
N ASP A 584 -14.40 -3.37 -43.37
CA ASP A 584 -13.51 -4.50 -43.69
C ASP A 584 -13.17 -5.32 -42.43
N ARG A 585 -12.61 -6.52 -42.60
CA ARG A 585 -12.36 -7.53 -41.55
C ARG A 585 -10.87 -7.79 -41.35
N SER A 586 -10.48 -7.93 -40.09
CA SER A 586 -9.47 -8.93 -39.71
C SER A 586 -9.93 -9.61 -38.42
N ALA A 587 -9.86 -10.93 -38.37
CA ALA A 587 -10.39 -11.73 -37.26
C ALA A 587 -9.31 -12.68 -36.73
N VAL A 588 -9.09 -12.63 -35.41
CA VAL A 588 -8.30 -13.62 -34.68
C VAL A 588 -9.26 -14.38 -33.78
N VAL A 589 -9.31 -15.71 -33.94
CA VAL A 589 -10.23 -16.59 -33.21
C VAL A 589 -9.47 -17.26 -32.07
N ILE A 590 -9.98 -17.11 -30.85
CA ILE A 590 -9.65 -17.99 -29.71
C ILE A 590 -10.99 -18.45 -29.12
N ASN A 591 -11.17 -19.76 -29.01
CA ASN A 591 -12.43 -20.36 -28.57
C ASN A 591 -12.63 -20.24 -27.05
N GLN A 592 -13.86 -19.96 -26.63
CA GLN A 592 -14.36 -20.32 -25.30
C GLN A 592 -15.08 -21.68 -25.36
N PRO A 593 -14.92 -22.56 -24.37
CA PRO A 593 -15.89 -23.61 -24.07
C PRO A 593 -17.02 -23.10 -23.18
N ALA A 594 -18.22 -23.64 -23.34
CA ALA A 594 -19.40 -23.31 -22.52
C ALA A 594 -19.52 -24.21 -21.25
N PRO A 595 -20.23 -23.78 -20.19
CA PRO A 595 -20.25 -24.48 -18.90
C PRO A 595 -21.34 -25.55 -18.78
N LEU A 596 -21.07 -26.64 -18.02
CA LEU A 596 -22.07 -27.63 -17.62
C LEU A 596 -21.85 -28.18 -16.18
N SER A 597 -22.87 -27.95 -15.33
CA SER A 597 -23.53 -28.86 -14.38
C SER A 597 -22.75 -29.80 -13.42
N LEU A 598 -23.16 -29.78 -12.15
CA LEU A 598 -23.00 -30.88 -11.16
C LEU A 598 -23.69 -32.18 -11.61
N PRO A 599 -23.30 -33.33 -11.04
CA PRO A 599 -24.22 -34.03 -10.11
C PRO A 599 -23.58 -34.55 -8.79
N HIS A 600 -24.38 -35.23 -7.97
CA HIS A 600 -24.13 -35.60 -6.56
C HIS A 600 -23.27 -36.86 -6.32
N GLN A 601 -22.90 -37.01 -5.03
CA GLN A 601 -22.31 -38.19 -4.38
C GLN A 601 -23.01 -39.53 -4.66
N ALA A 602 -22.21 -40.60 -4.72
CA ALA A 602 -22.53 -41.94 -4.19
C ALA A 602 -21.21 -42.66 -3.82
N ALA A 603 -21.27 -43.69 -2.96
CA ALA A 603 -20.08 -44.40 -2.46
C ALA A 603 -20.24 -45.93 -2.53
N ALA A 604 -19.15 -46.66 -2.83
CA ALA A 604 -18.93 -48.07 -2.45
C ALA A 604 -17.48 -48.52 -2.76
N ASN A 605 -16.99 -49.53 -2.03
CA ASN A 605 -15.66 -50.13 -2.22
C ASN A 605 -15.66 -51.23 -3.29
N THR A 606 -14.53 -51.49 -3.96
CA THR A 606 -13.96 -52.86 -4.13
C THR A 606 -12.51 -52.84 -4.65
N LEU A 607 -11.80 -53.97 -4.48
CA LEU A 607 -10.42 -54.20 -4.91
C LEU A 607 -10.35 -54.62 -6.40
N ALA A 608 -9.22 -54.35 -7.09
CA ALA A 608 -8.40 -55.40 -7.74
C ALA A 608 -7.12 -54.86 -8.46
N HIS A 609 -5.95 -55.37 -8.02
CA HIS A 609 -4.73 -55.83 -8.74
C HIS A 609 -4.27 -55.32 -10.14
N SER A 610 -2.93 -55.41 -10.32
CA SER A 610 -2.15 -55.47 -11.60
C SER A 610 -1.99 -54.15 -12.41
N SER A 611 -0.85 -53.87 -13.06
CA SER A 611 0.45 -54.56 -13.10
C SER A 611 1.59 -53.63 -13.57
N ASP A 612 2.81 -54.18 -13.57
CA ASP A 612 3.99 -53.87 -14.41
C ASP A 612 5.06 -52.86 -13.93
N SER A 613 6.25 -53.45 -13.81
CA SER A 613 7.63 -52.96 -13.60
C SER A 613 8.17 -52.25 -14.88
N GLU A 614 9.45 -51.88 -15.08
CA GLU A 614 10.80 -52.17 -14.50
C GLU A 614 11.54 -50.80 -14.26
N GLU A 615 12.78 -50.62 -13.78
CA GLU A 615 14.04 -51.41 -13.72
C GLU A 615 14.75 -51.18 -12.35
N GLU A 616 15.27 -52.22 -11.69
CA GLU A 616 16.70 -52.66 -11.62
C GLU A 616 17.65 -51.92 -10.65
N SER A 617 18.10 -52.62 -9.59
CA SER A 617 19.48 -52.59 -9.03
C SER A 617 19.66 -53.64 -7.91
N ASP A 618 20.85 -54.27 -7.86
CA ASP A 618 21.23 -55.37 -6.94
C ASP A 618 21.35 -54.98 -5.45
N PRO A 619 21.35 -55.98 -4.54
CA PRO A 619 22.59 -56.21 -3.79
C PRO A 619 23.06 -57.68 -3.70
N VAL A 620 24.38 -57.87 -3.64
CA VAL A 620 25.08 -59.16 -3.76
C VAL A 620 25.36 -59.86 -2.42
N GLN A 621 24.84 -61.10 -2.27
CA GLN A 621 25.30 -62.23 -1.42
C GLN A 621 25.46 -61.99 0.12
N CYS A 622 25.39 -62.97 1.02
CA CYS A 622 25.84 -64.38 1.01
C CYS A 622 25.15 -65.16 2.17
N GLY A 623 25.21 -66.50 2.28
CA GLY A 623 24.75 -67.11 3.55
C GLY A 623 24.65 -68.62 3.85
N ARG A 624 24.69 -69.57 2.88
CA ARG A 624 24.80 -71.05 3.12
C ARG A 624 23.74 -71.80 4.02
N LYS A 625 23.10 -72.80 3.37
CA LYS A 625 22.94 -74.23 3.80
C LYS A 625 22.14 -74.63 5.08
N SER A 626 20.99 -75.27 4.87
CA SER A 626 20.70 -76.72 5.11
C SER A 626 19.27 -76.99 4.60
N SER A 627 18.94 -77.94 3.70
CA SER A 627 19.16 -79.40 3.69
C SER A 627 18.43 -80.13 4.83
N GLY A 628 17.31 -80.79 4.53
CA GLY A 628 16.53 -81.62 5.46
C GLY A 628 15.06 -81.85 5.06
N GLU A 629 14.80 -82.96 4.37
CA GLU A 629 13.49 -83.65 4.41
C GLU A 629 13.35 -84.37 5.79
N GLU A 630 12.23 -84.95 6.27
CA GLU A 630 11.04 -85.48 5.58
C GLU A 630 9.82 -85.57 6.55
N MET A 631 8.62 -85.63 5.95
CA MET A 631 7.30 -86.15 6.36
C MET A 631 7.02 -86.83 7.75
N ALA A 632 5.74 -86.71 8.17
CA ALA A 632 4.91 -87.65 8.95
C ALA A 632 4.60 -87.43 10.47
N LEU A 633 3.33 -87.08 10.73
CA LEU A 633 2.39 -87.71 11.68
C LEU A 633 2.82 -88.02 13.15
N LEU A 634 2.23 -87.32 14.14
CA LEU A 634 1.01 -87.78 14.83
C LEU A 634 0.49 -86.80 15.90
N LEU A 635 -0.81 -86.89 16.18
CA LEU A 635 -1.55 -86.27 17.31
C LEU A 635 -1.25 -87.03 18.63
N PRO A 636 -1.37 -86.37 19.80
CA PRO A 636 -2.68 -86.32 20.46
C PRO A 636 -3.07 -84.98 21.09
N GLU A 637 -4.38 -84.76 21.20
CA GLU A 637 -4.98 -83.72 22.02
C GLU A 637 -4.83 -84.07 23.51
N TYR A 638 -4.61 -83.06 24.36
CA TYR A 638 -5.21 -83.00 25.70
C TYR A 638 -5.64 -81.56 25.97
N LYS A 639 -6.91 -81.37 26.32
CA LYS A 639 -7.45 -80.07 26.77
C LYS A 639 -7.63 -80.14 28.28
N ASP A 640 -7.14 -79.14 28.99
CA ASP A 640 -7.51 -78.93 30.38
C ASP A 640 -9.04 -78.71 30.49
N THR A 641 -9.64 -79.25 31.53
CA THR A 641 -10.97 -78.83 31.99
C THR A 641 -10.96 -78.86 33.51
N VAL A 642 -10.66 -77.70 34.09
CA VAL A 642 -10.73 -77.48 35.53
C VAL A 642 -12.19 -77.45 35.96
N LEU A 643 -12.56 -78.26 36.93
CA LEU A 643 -13.59 -77.92 37.92
C LEU A 643 -13.37 -78.72 39.22
N SER A 644 -13.68 -78.08 40.34
CA SER A 644 -13.56 -78.64 41.69
C SER A 644 -14.57 -79.77 41.95
N ASP A 645 -14.33 -80.65 42.93
CA ASP A 645 -14.76 -80.36 44.32
C ASP A 645 -14.22 -81.36 45.36
N LEU A 646 -14.44 -81.04 46.64
CA LEU A 646 -14.23 -81.80 47.89
C LEU A 646 -12.83 -82.37 48.20
N ALA A 647 -12.35 -82.01 49.40
CA ALA A 647 -11.40 -82.81 50.16
C ALA A 647 -12.14 -83.84 51.03
N ASP A 648 -11.52 -84.99 51.32
CA ASP A 648 -11.18 -85.37 52.72
C ASP A 648 -10.23 -86.59 52.80
N THR A 649 -9.77 -86.90 54.02
CA THR A 649 -9.22 -88.21 54.48
C THR A 649 -7.90 -88.75 53.90
N SER A 650 -6.79 -88.33 54.53
CA SER A 650 -5.88 -89.17 55.35
C SER A 650 -5.31 -90.53 54.88
N LEU A 651 -4.00 -90.73 55.19
CA LEU A 651 -3.26 -92.02 55.33
C LEU A 651 -3.00 -92.79 54.02
N TRP A 652 -1.78 -93.23 53.67
CA TRP A 652 -0.52 -93.39 54.43
C TRP A 652 0.67 -92.69 53.76
#